data_AF-A0A8H2WQY0-F1
#
_entry.id   AF-A0A8H2WQY0-F1
#
_cell.length_a   1.000
_cell.length_b   1.000
_cell.length_c   1.000
_cell.angle_alpha   90.00
_cell.angle_beta   90.00
_cell.angle_gamma   90.00
#
_symmetry.space_group_name_H-M   'P 1'
#
loop_
_entity.id
_entity.type
_entity.pdbx_description
1 polymer ?
#
loop_
_entity_poly.entity_id
_entity_poly.type
_entity_poly.pdbx_seq_one_letter_code
_entity_poly.pdbx_strand_id
1 'polypeptide(L)'
;MLLRTLKIMYDTIDQRTQAYRRRSSSPVPDKTSDTDDLPQPSINMPGQYPVAALEPEPVHAGEEEYSDGMETDTDRLTEQLEGTQLDSDEGVLEYFEIQETTDDEGFGGAREPPYTIPPDVHEVAFSSKHTRAFDENGVSWAIQWEIARYVTAYPNFTWEHTPLHIVPQLCGPSGDKAPTLSDILLKGEPLFVDYYKRERAMRQPTLTSPWEELDREETYIRDNNRGVSIENPGGKVQQRLCLDISETGSGLDFKFKLEQPTKSKSCRFSRFLGSRRLVECHFSMSNAKKHKGAIIDFFVKKKLLINGRLFQAFYGHQGKVNLMEINQDFHRAPLSELGDNNRMSLIDFITWHNNLHLNSNQTINKWVSRFALGFSTSQPGLMFRPENIHFIDDIYATGKTKALAASHEIMTDGCGFLNYAALKTIQENMAWESFSTCVQARMAGSKGLFMLHPEHRDPSEEPQIWLRLSQVKIQLNPEKEKWSPVHYILDVLSGSFVPESSSITYEMIMSLSENKVPDQVLVKLLQDTIERDARSMEPSSKPHGSKVLYDSVYATHRVLQSRLRQIISLDAHRAQALLEFEDEDDHEALASAKWEKGPDPFSGQPASSQEQVLGWLQAGFAPTDRFVMEKLVYLQKKLMTEAVNVGNSRYRIAIPESVRAFIVPDPLGVLDEGQVFFASSQPIQTNRSGLTHCITGPVLVSRNPCIQISDTRKVLAVNSHELWSRSYFDVIVFSTKGSRSLASLLSGGDYDGDTVVMIWDELITAPFQNSHKEFADPAADFEQKNFNKSKVVLRDIKTQAELGKKDITPYLVEAMLQNISPNQLGIYNVFYRNCAYVHGLDHPQTARLGHMFTQCLDAVKSGLEVKSEVLRLDRKTWDREPPSCFPSKAEEDNSWGRKLPLEPRKVSKRFILEVLQAVAAQETKKYKLKLSEMRDKYNSSYSIDQDLVRPLNEAETRAHKHPQFQEELATIKAHVRTFRDHFIHARNNMGPYSAQARYGRSTKKRPSIGEDQESVRAVSEDYSRKMPTDLVMFSDSEVRTIAAAYAYQEDASRRIFSFCFAVSWAELCAIKARTSGGAFVTLTPGFIESLAIHRKMAKVFRKMENEESDDGET
;
A
#
# COMPACT_ATOMS: atom_id res chain seq x y z
N MET A 1 -16.25 46.42 -0.76
CA MET A 1 -15.87 45.27 -1.62
C MET A 1 -16.90 44.16 -1.60
N LEU A 2 -17.23 43.56 -0.44
CA LEU A 2 -18.13 42.38 -0.34
C LEU A 2 -19.42 42.47 -1.17
N LEU A 3 -20.13 43.60 -1.12
CA LEU A 3 -21.36 43.85 -1.92
C LEU A 3 -21.14 43.86 -3.44
N ARG A 4 -19.95 44.25 -3.93
CA ARG A 4 -19.59 44.13 -5.36
C ARG A 4 -19.36 42.67 -5.74
N THR A 5 -18.67 41.90 -4.89
CA THR A 5 -18.44 40.46 -5.11
C THR A 5 -19.76 39.69 -5.10
N LEU A 6 -20.63 39.95 -4.11
CA LEU A 6 -21.97 39.37 -4.04
C LEU A 6 -22.82 39.72 -5.28
N LYS A 7 -22.77 40.97 -5.75
CA LYS A 7 -23.48 41.37 -6.97
C LYS A 7 -22.95 40.64 -8.22
N ILE A 8 -21.63 40.56 -8.40
CA ILE A 8 -21.02 39.80 -9.51
C ILE A 8 -21.43 38.33 -9.48
N MET A 9 -21.45 37.69 -8.30
CA MET A 9 -21.93 36.30 -8.18
C MET A 9 -23.41 36.18 -8.51
N TYR A 10 -24.26 37.10 -8.04
CA TYR A 10 -25.69 37.09 -8.31
C TYR A 10 -25.99 37.28 -9.81
N ASP A 11 -25.34 38.25 -10.45
CA ASP A 11 -25.45 38.52 -11.88
C ASP A 11 -24.96 37.30 -12.71
N THR A 12 -23.92 36.58 -12.25
CA THR A 12 -23.41 35.35 -12.89
C THR A 12 -24.37 34.16 -12.73
N ILE A 13 -25.01 34.03 -11.57
CA ILE A 13 -26.03 32.99 -11.31
C ILE A 13 -27.30 33.25 -12.12
N ASP A 14 -27.73 34.51 -12.23
CA ASP A 14 -28.89 34.86 -13.04
C ASP A 14 -28.63 34.64 -14.54
N GLN A 15 -27.45 34.99 -15.05
CA GLN A 15 -27.06 34.65 -16.44
C GLN A 15 -27.09 33.13 -16.71
N ARG A 16 -26.57 32.30 -15.80
CA ARG A 16 -26.68 30.83 -15.91
C ARG A 16 -28.13 30.35 -15.86
N THR A 17 -28.96 30.95 -15.01
CA THR A 17 -30.38 30.60 -14.86
C THR A 17 -31.20 30.99 -16.10
N GLN A 18 -30.91 32.15 -16.71
CA GLN A 18 -31.53 32.59 -17.96
C GLN A 18 -31.07 31.72 -19.15
N ALA A 19 -29.81 31.29 -19.19
CA ALA A 19 -29.33 30.34 -20.20
C ALA A 19 -30.04 28.97 -20.08
N TYR A 20 -30.29 28.50 -18.86
CA TYR A 20 -31.03 27.25 -18.61
C TYR A 20 -32.50 27.36 -19.02
N ARG A 21 -33.16 28.49 -18.74
CA ARG A 21 -34.57 28.76 -19.10
C ARG A 21 -34.83 28.95 -20.60
N ARG A 22 -33.78 29.10 -21.43
CA ARG A 22 -33.90 29.18 -22.90
C ARG A 22 -33.91 27.80 -23.61
N ARG A 23 -33.91 26.69 -22.86
CA ARG A 23 -34.08 25.33 -23.40
C ARG A 23 -35.32 24.65 -22.81
N SER A 24 -36.45 24.73 -23.50
CA SER A 24 -37.59 23.84 -23.24
C SER A 24 -38.50 23.65 -24.47
N SER A 25 -39.08 22.45 -24.56
CA SER A 25 -40.06 21.97 -25.56
C SER A 25 -39.57 21.87 -27.02
N SER A 26 -39.91 20.84 -27.83
CA SER A 26 -40.60 19.54 -27.68
C SER A 26 -40.49 18.81 -29.05
N PRO A 27 -41.06 17.61 -29.33
CA PRO A 27 -41.77 16.64 -28.48
C PRO A 27 -41.18 15.21 -28.52
N VAL A 28 -41.80 14.29 -27.78
CA VAL A 28 -41.67 12.83 -27.96
C VAL A 28 -42.58 12.36 -29.12
N PRO A 29 -42.09 11.56 -30.08
CA PRO A 29 -42.92 10.74 -30.96
C PRO A 29 -43.08 9.31 -30.44
N ASP A 30 -44.17 8.66 -30.87
CA ASP A 30 -44.60 7.33 -30.44
C ASP A 30 -43.82 6.18 -31.13
N LYS A 31 -43.98 4.95 -30.63
CA LYS A 31 -43.45 3.74 -31.26
C LYS A 31 -44.27 3.35 -32.48
N THR A 32 -43.69 3.31 -33.69
CA THR A 32 -43.90 2.27 -34.75
C THR A 32 -43.18 2.61 -36.07
N SER A 33 -43.04 1.59 -36.92
CA SER A 33 -42.58 1.58 -38.34
C SER A 33 -41.14 2.00 -38.67
N ASP A 34 -40.34 0.98 -39.00
CA ASP A 34 -39.67 0.76 -40.31
C ASP A 34 -38.77 1.85 -40.93
N THR A 35 -37.47 1.55 -40.82
CA THR A 35 -36.42 1.57 -41.87
C THR A 35 -36.23 2.75 -42.84
N ASP A 36 -34.95 3.12 -42.92
CA ASP A 36 -34.18 3.70 -44.02
C ASP A 36 -33.84 5.21 -44.01
N ASP A 37 -32.56 5.44 -44.33
CA ASP A 37 -31.82 6.67 -44.63
C ASP A 37 -31.83 7.85 -43.64
N LEU A 38 -30.71 8.00 -42.90
CA LEU A 38 -29.88 9.22 -42.81
C LEU A 38 -28.54 8.88 -42.09
N PRO A 39 -27.43 9.64 -42.30
CA PRO A 39 -26.07 9.11 -42.13
C PRO A 39 -25.53 9.12 -40.69
N GLN A 40 -24.79 8.06 -40.32
CA GLN A 40 -24.08 7.98 -39.05
C GLN A 40 -22.76 8.80 -39.05
N PRO A 41 -22.36 9.37 -37.90
CA PRO A 41 -20.98 9.85 -37.70
C PRO A 41 -20.02 8.66 -37.61
N SER A 42 -18.92 8.69 -38.38
CA SER A 42 -17.97 7.58 -38.50
C SER A 42 -17.11 7.39 -37.24
N ILE A 43 -17.56 6.54 -36.31
CA ILE A 43 -16.71 5.99 -35.24
C ILE A 43 -15.96 4.76 -35.77
N ASN A 44 -14.91 4.99 -36.56
CA ASN A 44 -13.96 3.95 -36.93
C ASN A 44 -12.91 3.79 -35.80
N MET A 45 -13.29 3.11 -34.72
CA MET A 45 -12.32 2.53 -33.79
C MET A 45 -11.97 1.10 -34.25
N PRO A 46 -10.70 0.78 -34.55
CA PRO A 46 -10.29 -0.59 -34.84
C PRO A 46 -10.30 -1.40 -33.54
N GLY A 47 -11.29 -2.30 -33.38
CA GLY A 47 -11.57 -2.90 -32.06
C GLY A 47 -12.24 -4.27 -32.05
N GLN A 48 -12.47 -4.93 -33.20
CA GLN A 48 -12.69 -6.37 -33.22
C GLN A 48 -11.35 -7.08 -33.36
N TYR A 49 -11.02 -7.92 -32.37
CA TYR A 49 -9.89 -8.83 -32.44
C TYR A 49 -10.36 -10.15 -33.08
N PRO A 50 -10.03 -10.44 -34.35
CA PRO A 50 -10.02 -11.82 -34.80
C PRO A 50 -8.89 -12.54 -34.05
N VAL A 51 -9.25 -13.51 -33.21
CA VAL A 51 -8.28 -14.51 -32.73
C VAL A 51 -7.98 -15.40 -33.93
N ALA A 52 -6.98 -15.01 -34.71
CA ALA A 52 -6.53 -15.78 -35.85
C ALA A 52 -5.96 -17.11 -35.36
N ALA A 53 -6.68 -18.20 -35.63
CA ALA A 53 -6.12 -19.53 -35.52
C ALA A 53 -4.94 -19.63 -36.50
N LEU A 54 -3.78 -20.07 -36.01
CA LEU A 54 -2.63 -20.37 -36.85
C LEU A 54 -2.90 -21.69 -37.59
N GLU A 55 -3.53 -21.60 -38.75
CA GLU A 55 -3.48 -22.67 -39.74
C GLU A 55 -2.05 -22.75 -40.31
N PRO A 56 -1.45 -23.96 -40.41
CA PRO A 56 -0.13 -24.12 -40.99
C PRO A 56 -0.18 -24.02 -42.52
N GLU A 57 0.66 -23.16 -43.09
CA GLU A 57 0.92 -23.06 -44.53
C GLU A 57 1.26 -24.45 -45.13
N PRO A 58 0.69 -24.82 -46.30
CA PRO A 58 0.84 -26.15 -46.87
C PRO A 58 2.22 -26.35 -47.52
N VAL A 59 2.85 -27.50 -47.24
CA VAL A 59 4.08 -27.93 -47.92
C VAL A 59 3.72 -28.57 -49.26
N HIS A 60 4.24 -28.02 -50.36
CA HIS A 60 4.15 -28.63 -51.68
C HIS A 60 4.98 -29.91 -51.80
N ALA A 61 4.30 -31.06 -51.87
CA ALA A 61 4.63 -32.29 -52.58
C ALA A 61 3.30 -33.05 -52.69
N GLY A 62 2.89 -33.70 -53.77
CA GLY A 62 3.53 -34.29 -54.94
C GLY A 62 2.52 -35.34 -55.42
N GLU A 63 2.39 -35.57 -56.72
CA GLU A 63 1.27 -36.32 -57.31
C GLU A 63 1.32 -37.85 -57.01
N GLU A 64 0.13 -38.50 -57.13
CA GLU A 64 -0.22 -39.93 -57.28
C GLU A 64 -1.38 -40.31 -56.32
N GLU A 65 -2.68 -40.26 -56.67
CA GLU A 65 -3.49 -40.92 -57.74
C GLU A 65 -4.11 -42.28 -57.29
N TYR A 66 -5.41 -42.46 -57.60
CA TYR A 66 -6.29 -43.64 -57.32
C TYR A 66 -6.63 -43.98 -55.83
N SER A 67 -7.80 -44.54 -55.49
CA SER A 67 -9.18 -44.52 -56.05
C SER A 67 -10.10 -45.33 -55.11
N ASP A 68 -11.40 -44.96 -55.04
CA ASP A 68 -12.52 -45.75 -54.49
C ASP A 68 -12.42 -46.23 -53.00
N GLY A 69 -13.50 -46.32 -52.24
CA GLY A 69 -14.90 -45.95 -52.49
C GLY A 69 -15.82 -46.57 -51.42
N MET A 70 -17.00 -45.97 -51.19
CA MET A 70 -18.18 -46.54 -50.51
C MET A 70 -18.04 -46.96 -49.02
N GLU A 71 -18.96 -46.54 -48.14
CA GLU A 71 -20.19 -47.24 -47.70
C GLU A 71 -19.90 -48.62 -47.03
N THR A 72 -20.50 -49.04 -45.91
CA THR A 72 -21.59 -48.52 -45.04
C THR A 72 -21.64 -49.34 -43.74
N ASP A 73 -22.35 -48.82 -42.74
CA ASP A 73 -23.22 -49.55 -41.79
C ASP A 73 -22.76 -50.78 -40.97
N THR A 74 -22.83 -50.55 -39.64
CA THR A 74 -23.57 -51.32 -38.60
C THR A 74 -23.27 -52.79 -38.29
N ASP A 75 -23.25 -53.02 -36.97
CA ASP A 75 -23.90 -54.14 -36.27
C ASP A 75 -23.38 -55.60 -36.44
N ARG A 76 -22.85 -56.12 -35.33
CA ARG A 76 -23.47 -57.15 -34.45
C ARG A 76 -22.64 -58.39 -34.09
N LEU A 77 -22.76 -58.69 -32.79
CA LEU A 77 -22.88 -60.02 -32.17
C LEU A 77 -21.67 -60.98 -32.16
N THR A 78 -21.10 -61.09 -30.95
CA THR A 78 -20.97 -62.34 -30.15
C THR A 78 -20.34 -63.59 -30.78
N GLU A 79 -19.28 -64.13 -30.15
CA GLU A 79 -19.33 -65.39 -29.36
C GLU A 79 -17.95 -66.01 -29.06
N GLN A 80 -17.83 -66.42 -27.80
CA GLN A 80 -17.26 -67.69 -27.31
C GLN A 80 -15.74 -67.89 -27.07
N LEU A 81 -15.55 -68.84 -26.13
CA LEU A 81 -14.36 -69.60 -25.72
C LEU A 81 -13.31 -68.87 -24.84
N GLU A 82 -12.79 -69.45 -23.75
CA GLU A 82 -13.28 -70.50 -22.81
C GLU A 82 -12.27 -70.61 -21.64
N GLY A 83 -12.58 -71.37 -20.57
CA GLY A 83 -11.51 -72.06 -19.80
C GLY A 83 -11.15 -71.58 -18.39
N THR A 84 -12.10 -71.70 -17.45
CA THR A 84 -11.94 -72.33 -16.11
C THR A 84 -10.62 -72.21 -15.29
N GLN A 85 -10.74 -71.80 -14.03
CA GLN A 85 -10.64 -72.75 -12.89
C GLN A 85 -11.21 -72.21 -11.56
N LEU A 86 -11.72 -73.14 -10.74
CA LEU A 86 -12.25 -72.98 -9.37
C LEU A 86 -11.08 -73.01 -8.34
N ASP A 87 -11.19 -72.83 -7.02
CA ASP A 87 -12.32 -72.99 -6.08
C ASP A 87 -12.00 -72.39 -4.67
N SER A 88 -12.95 -72.55 -3.74
CA SER A 88 -12.83 -72.59 -2.25
C SER A 88 -13.00 -71.31 -1.38
N ASP A 89 -13.91 -71.48 -0.39
CA ASP A 89 -14.34 -70.55 0.67
C ASP A 89 -13.43 -70.51 1.91
N GLU A 90 -13.55 -69.44 2.71
CA GLU A 90 -13.55 -69.32 4.19
C GLU A 90 -13.31 -67.82 4.56
N GLY A 91 -13.87 -67.19 5.61
CA GLY A 91 -14.86 -67.61 6.60
C GLY A 91 -14.90 -66.67 7.83
N VAL A 92 -15.92 -65.79 7.91
CA VAL A 92 -16.58 -65.19 9.11
C VAL A 92 -15.78 -64.36 10.16
N LEU A 93 -16.34 -63.19 10.52
CA LEU A 93 -16.53 -62.53 11.86
C LEU A 93 -16.31 -60.99 11.75
N GLU A 94 -17.32 -60.11 11.80
CA GLU A 94 -18.16 -59.68 12.98
C GLU A 94 -17.30 -59.12 14.15
N TYR A 95 -17.57 -58.02 14.86
CA TYR A 95 -18.67 -57.03 15.01
C TYR A 95 -18.03 -55.68 15.47
N PHE A 96 -18.66 -54.50 15.67
CA PHE A 96 -20.07 -54.01 15.66
C PHE A 96 -20.02 -52.47 15.49
N GLU A 97 -21.09 -51.82 14.96
CA GLU A 97 -21.44 -50.44 15.34
C GLU A 97 -22.97 -50.25 15.32
N ILE A 98 -23.51 -49.51 16.29
CA ILE A 98 -24.92 -49.60 16.72
C ILE A 98 -25.80 -48.62 15.96
N GLN A 99 -26.94 -49.08 15.45
CA GLN A 99 -28.03 -48.22 15.01
C GLN A 99 -28.78 -47.63 16.23
N GLU A 100 -28.97 -46.32 16.26
CA GLU A 100 -30.19 -45.75 16.82
C GLU A 100 -30.99 -45.10 15.69
N THR A 101 -32.22 -45.58 15.53
CA THR A 101 -33.23 -45.11 14.58
C THR A 101 -34.12 -44.08 15.26
N THR A 102 -34.31 -42.93 14.62
CA THR A 102 -35.57 -42.18 14.74
C THR A 102 -35.93 -41.63 13.36
N ASP A 103 -37.09 -42.03 12.87
CA ASP A 103 -37.66 -41.54 11.62
C ASP A 103 -38.00 -40.06 11.72
N ASP A 104 -37.75 -39.32 10.64
CA ASP A 104 -38.46 -38.06 10.36
C ASP A 104 -38.64 -37.92 8.85
N GLU A 105 -39.89 -37.95 8.37
CA GLU A 105 -40.23 -37.87 6.95
C GLU A 105 -40.15 -36.42 6.45
N GLY A 106 -39.10 -36.06 5.71
CA GLY A 106 -38.94 -34.69 5.23
C GLY A 106 -38.02 -34.52 4.03
N PHE A 107 -38.61 -34.42 2.83
CA PHE A 107 -37.98 -34.00 1.57
C PHE A 107 -36.65 -34.67 1.18
N GLY A 108 -36.76 -35.71 0.35
CA GLY A 108 -35.61 -36.33 -0.31
C GLY A 108 -34.83 -35.37 -1.21
N GLY A 109 -33.79 -34.75 -0.67
CA GLY A 109 -32.76 -34.10 -1.44
C GLY A 109 -31.97 -35.15 -2.22
N ALA A 110 -32.21 -35.24 -3.53
CA ALA A 110 -31.47 -36.16 -4.40
C ALA A 110 -29.95 -35.92 -4.24
N ARG A 111 -29.23 -36.97 -3.81
CA ARG A 111 -27.77 -37.02 -3.89
C ARG A 111 -27.41 -37.04 -5.37
N GLU A 112 -26.74 -36.00 -5.86
CA GLU A 112 -26.21 -35.97 -7.23
C GLU A 112 -25.18 -37.11 -7.41
N PRO A 113 -24.99 -37.62 -8.64
CA PRO A 113 -23.90 -38.55 -8.91
C PRO A 113 -22.55 -37.91 -8.52
N PRO A 114 -21.59 -38.68 -7.99
CA PRO A 114 -20.31 -38.15 -7.56
C PRO A 114 -19.55 -37.54 -8.75
N TYR A 115 -19.29 -36.23 -8.70
CA TYR A 115 -18.36 -35.59 -9.63
C TYR A 115 -16.92 -35.92 -9.22
N THR A 116 -16.06 -36.12 -10.22
CA THR A 116 -14.64 -36.39 -9.99
C THR A 116 -13.84 -35.13 -10.28
N ILE A 117 -13.11 -34.61 -9.29
CA ILE A 117 -12.22 -33.46 -9.48
C ILE A 117 -11.03 -33.90 -10.35
N PRO A 118 -10.71 -33.20 -11.47
CA PRO A 118 -9.59 -33.55 -12.33
C PRO A 118 -8.25 -33.56 -11.58
N PRO A 119 -7.29 -34.43 -11.95
CA PRO A 119 -5.97 -34.49 -11.30
C PRO A 119 -5.15 -33.18 -11.36
N ASP A 120 -5.44 -32.26 -12.28
CA ASP A 120 -4.83 -30.94 -12.40
C ASP A 120 -5.61 -29.81 -11.68
N VAL A 121 -6.68 -30.16 -10.95
CA VAL A 121 -7.51 -29.23 -10.18
C VAL A 121 -7.37 -29.50 -8.67
N HIS A 122 -7.53 -28.45 -7.89
CA HIS A 122 -7.68 -28.50 -6.43
C HIS A 122 -8.91 -27.66 -6.04
N GLU A 123 -9.87 -28.29 -5.37
CA GLU A 123 -11.07 -27.59 -4.89
C GLU A 123 -10.72 -26.71 -3.70
N VAL A 124 -11.04 -25.42 -3.80
CA VAL A 124 -10.99 -24.49 -2.67
C VAL A 124 -12.39 -24.30 -2.10
N ALA A 125 -13.37 -24.04 -2.96
CA ALA A 125 -14.78 -23.94 -2.58
C ALA A 125 -15.68 -24.18 -3.81
N PHE A 126 -16.42 -25.30 -3.83
CA PHE A 126 -17.36 -25.57 -4.91
C PHE A 126 -18.63 -26.31 -4.46
N SER A 127 -19.75 -26.02 -5.13
CA SER A 127 -20.96 -26.84 -5.09
C SER A 127 -21.73 -26.68 -6.40
N SER A 128 -21.97 -27.78 -7.11
CA SER A 128 -22.72 -27.83 -8.38
C SER A 128 -24.09 -27.14 -8.25
N LYS A 129 -24.88 -27.53 -7.23
CA LYS A 129 -26.22 -27.00 -6.97
C LYS A 129 -26.24 -25.50 -6.72
N HIS A 130 -25.33 -25.00 -5.87
CA HIS A 130 -25.27 -23.57 -5.52
C HIS A 130 -24.73 -22.73 -6.67
N THR A 131 -23.70 -23.22 -7.39
CA THR A 131 -23.15 -22.53 -8.58
C THR A 131 -24.24 -22.35 -9.64
N ARG A 132 -25.01 -23.42 -9.92
CA ARG A 132 -26.14 -23.35 -10.86
C ARG A 132 -27.21 -22.37 -10.38
N ALA A 133 -27.60 -22.41 -9.11
CA ALA A 133 -28.58 -21.48 -8.56
C ALA A 133 -28.10 -20.01 -8.57
N PHE A 134 -26.81 -19.76 -8.34
CA PHE A 134 -26.22 -18.41 -8.46
C PHE A 134 -26.26 -17.90 -9.90
N ASP A 135 -25.90 -18.74 -10.87
CA ASP A 135 -25.96 -18.44 -12.29
C ASP A 135 -27.41 -18.21 -12.77
N GLU A 136 -28.36 -19.08 -12.40
CA GLU A 136 -29.79 -18.97 -12.74
C GLU A 136 -30.48 -17.71 -12.15
N ASN A 137 -30.00 -17.21 -11.01
CA ASN A 137 -30.56 -16.04 -10.32
C ASN A 137 -29.73 -14.75 -10.50
N GLY A 138 -28.67 -14.77 -11.32
CA GLY A 138 -27.83 -13.58 -11.56
C GLY A 138 -27.14 -13.03 -10.31
N VAL A 139 -26.72 -13.89 -9.38
CA VAL A 139 -26.06 -13.48 -8.13
C VAL A 139 -24.64 -12.97 -8.43
N SER A 140 -24.31 -11.74 -8.02
CA SER A 140 -23.00 -11.11 -8.32
C SER A 140 -21.81 -11.87 -7.72
N TRP A 141 -20.63 -11.69 -8.30
CA TRP A 141 -19.43 -12.41 -7.87
C TRP A 141 -19.04 -12.10 -6.42
N ALA A 142 -19.25 -10.86 -5.96
CA ALA A 142 -18.96 -10.47 -4.58
C ALA A 142 -19.72 -11.32 -3.56
N ILE A 143 -20.98 -11.64 -3.86
CA ILE A 143 -21.84 -12.47 -3.02
C ILE A 143 -21.40 -13.94 -3.08
N GLN A 144 -21.12 -14.46 -4.28
CA GLN A 144 -20.59 -15.81 -4.47
C GLN A 144 -19.26 -16.00 -3.70
N TRP A 145 -18.40 -14.98 -3.69
CA TRP A 145 -17.12 -14.98 -2.95
C TRP A 145 -17.32 -14.99 -1.44
N GLU A 146 -18.19 -14.14 -0.88
CA GLU A 146 -18.42 -14.11 0.58
C GLU A 146 -19.05 -15.41 1.11
N ILE A 147 -19.90 -16.08 0.33
CA ILE A 147 -20.44 -17.41 0.69
C ILE A 147 -19.34 -18.47 0.66
N ALA A 148 -18.52 -18.51 -0.40
CA ALA A 148 -17.35 -19.39 -0.48
C ALA A 148 -16.32 -19.11 0.64
N ARG A 149 -16.23 -17.85 1.08
CA ARG A 149 -15.45 -17.46 2.26
C ARG A 149 -16.03 -18.04 3.54
N TYR A 150 -17.35 -18.01 3.76
CA TYR A 150 -17.92 -18.65 4.94
C TYR A 150 -17.62 -20.15 4.98
N VAL A 151 -17.77 -20.86 3.85
CA VAL A 151 -17.46 -22.29 3.73
C VAL A 151 -15.98 -22.61 4.02
N THR A 152 -15.04 -21.75 3.64
CA THR A 152 -13.59 -22.00 3.85
C THR A 152 -13.04 -21.46 5.17
N ALA A 153 -13.62 -20.38 5.71
CA ALA A 153 -13.15 -19.72 6.93
C ALA A 153 -13.78 -20.27 8.22
N TYR A 154 -14.99 -20.84 8.15
CA TYR A 154 -15.75 -21.31 9.31
C TYR A 154 -15.91 -22.83 9.29
N PRO A 155 -15.26 -23.58 10.22
CA PRO A 155 -15.24 -25.05 10.18
C PRO A 155 -16.61 -25.74 10.20
N ASN A 156 -17.63 -25.10 10.76
CA ASN A 156 -18.98 -25.65 10.89
C ASN A 156 -19.94 -25.11 9.82
N PHE A 157 -19.51 -24.19 8.94
CA PHE A 157 -20.34 -23.64 7.87
C PHE A 157 -20.09 -24.41 6.58
N THR A 158 -21.15 -25.00 6.03
CA THR A 158 -21.11 -25.76 4.76
C THR A 158 -22.10 -25.16 3.77
N TRP A 159 -22.01 -25.55 2.50
CA TRP A 159 -22.93 -25.11 1.44
C TRP A 159 -24.41 -25.25 1.81
N GLU A 160 -24.81 -26.33 2.49
CA GLU A 160 -26.20 -26.57 2.90
C GLU A 160 -26.76 -25.49 3.85
N HIS A 161 -25.89 -24.71 4.51
CA HIS A 161 -26.27 -23.54 5.32
C HIS A 161 -26.56 -22.28 4.48
N THR A 162 -26.55 -22.40 3.14
CA THR A 162 -27.10 -21.41 2.21
C THR A 162 -28.25 -22.06 1.39
N PRO A 163 -29.41 -22.38 2.00
CA PRO A 163 -30.49 -23.07 1.31
C PRO A 163 -30.87 -22.42 -0.02
N LEU A 164 -31.06 -23.24 -1.07
CA LEU A 164 -31.28 -22.76 -2.44
C LEU A 164 -32.48 -21.80 -2.58
N HIS A 165 -33.50 -21.91 -1.71
CA HIS A 165 -34.65 -21.00 -1.71
C HIS A 165 -34.34 -19.57 -1.20
N ILE A 166 -33.18 -19.36 -0.55
CA ILE A 166 -32.70 -18.04 -0.11
C ILE A 166 -31.93 -17.34 -1.24
N VAL A 167 -31.33 -18.09 -2.17
CA VAL A 167 -30.51 -17.56 -3.28
C VAL A 167 -31.18 -16.40 -4.06
N PRO A 168 -32.48 -16.44 -4.41
CA PRO A 168 -33.14 -15.32 -5.08
C PRO A 168 -33.14 -14.01 -4.26
N GLN A 169 -33.12 -14.11 -2.92
CA GLN A 169 -33.07 -12.95 -2.03
C GLN A 169 -31.69 -12.26 -2.03
N LEU A 170 -30.64 -13.01 -2.43
CA LEU A 170 -29.27 -12.53 -2.49
C LEU A 170 -28.94 -11.79 -3.79
N CYS A 171 -29.81 -11.90 -4.80
CA CYS A 171 -29.69 -11.16 -6.06
C CYS A 171 -29.87 -9.63 -5.84
N GLY A 172 -29.08 -8.84 -6.58
CA GLY A 172 -29.05 -7.38 -6.54
C GLY A 172 -27.62 -6.83 -6.51
N PRO A 173 -27.45 -5.49 -6.41
CA PRO A 173 -26.13 -4.87 -6.28
C PRO A 173 -25.38 -5.37 -5.04
N SER A 174 -24.08 -5.65 -5.21
CA SER A 174 -23.20 -6.09 -4.12
C SER A 174 -23.14 -5.05 -3.01
N GLY A 175 -23.18 -3.76 -3.35
CA GLY A 175 -23.24 -2.64 -2.41
C GLY A 175 -24.36 -2.76 -1.37
N ASP A 176 -25.54 -3.19 -1.80
CA ASP A 176 -26.71 -3.37 -0.94
C ASP A 176 -26.71 -4.74 -0.26
N LYS A 177 -26.34 -5.80 -0.99
CA LYS A 177 -26.54 -7.20 -0.58
C LYS A 177 -25.41 -7.74 0.29
N ALA A 178 -24.15 -7.48 -0.04
CA ALA A 178 -23.02 -8.04 0.70
C ALA A 178 -23.01 -7.63 2.19
N PRO A 179 -23.35 -6.38 2.58
CA PRO A 179 -23.47 -5.99 3.98
C PRO A 179 -24.62 -6.67 4.76
N THR A 180 -25.52 -7.38 4.09
CA THR A 180 -26.65 -8.09 4.71
C THR A 180 -26.44 -9.60 4.85
N LEU A 181 -25.41 -10.18 4.21
CA LEU A 181 -25.18 -11.63 4.21
C LEU A 181 -25.08 -12.24 5.62
N SER A 182 -24.38 -11.57 6.54
CA SER A 182 -24.29 -12.04 7.94
C SER A 182 -25.63 -11.97 8.68
N ASP A 183 -26.48 -10.98 8.35
CA ASP A 183 -27.83 -10.85 8.91
C ASP A 183 -28.80 -11.91 8.35
N ILE A 184 -28.55 -12.43 7.14
CA ILE A 184 -29.38 -13.44 6.46
C ILE A 184 -28.94 -14.87 6.83
N LEU A 185 -27.64 -15.16 6.85
CA LEU A 185 -27.11 -16.53 6.93
C LEU A 185 -26.63 -16.97 8.32
N LEU A 186 -26.35 -16.04 9.25
CA LEU A 186 -25.71 -16.36 10.54
C LEU A 186 -26.52 -15.89 11.77
N LYS A 187 -27.54 -15.06 11.57
CA LYS A 187 -28.27 -14.38 12.65
C LYS A 187 -29.42 -15.24 13.16
N GLY A 188 -29.45 -15.45 14.47
CA GLY A 188 -30.48 -16.27 15.13
C GLY A 188 -30.08 -17.74 15.29
N GLU A 189 -29.13 -18.23 14.48
CA GLU A 189 -28.64 -19.60 14.57
C GLU A 189 -27.69 -19.83 15.76
N PRO A 190 -28.02 -20.72 16.72
CA PRO A 190 -27.21 -20.95 17.91
C PRO A 190 -25.76 -21.37 17.62
N LEU A 191 -25.53 -22.14 16.55
CA LEU A 191 -24.21 -22.61 16.14
C LEU A 191 -23.32 -21.48 15.56
N PHE A 192 -23.91 -20.39 15.07
CA PHE A 192 -23.21 -19.33 14.33
C PHE A 192 -23.20 -17.98 15.07
N VAL A 193 -23.68 -17.91 16.31
CA VAL A 193 -23.70 -16.70 17.15
C VAL A 193 -22.34 -15.99 17.18
N ASP A 194 -21.24 -16.73 17.33
CA ASP A 194 -19.89 -16.14 17.37
C ASP A 194 -19.35 -15.77 15.98
N TYR A 195 -19.78 -16.45 14.92
CA TYR A 195 -19.48 -16.08 13.54
C TYR A 195 -20.19 -14.77 13.19
N TYR A 196 -21.49 -14.65 13.50
CA TYR A 196 -22.28 -13.44 13.32
C TYR A 196 -21.71 -12.24 14.09
N LYS A 197 -21.32 -12.40 15.36
CA LYS A 197 -20.60 -11.36 16.13
C LYS A 197 -19.31 -10.94 15.42
N ARG A 198 -18.52 -11.91 14.93
CA ARG A 198 -17.27 -11.66 14.22
C ARG A 198 -17.51 -10.87 12.94
N GLU A 199 -18.39 -11.34 12.06
CA GLU A 199 -18.77 -10.70 10.79
C GLU A 199 -19.32 -9.28 10.99
N ARG A 200 -20.22 -9.08 11.96
CA ARG A 200 -20.73 -7.75 12.30
C ARG A 200 -19.63 -6.79 12.76
N ALA A 201 -18.63 -7.29 13.47
CA ALA A 201 -17.43 -6.53 13.81
C ALA A 201 -16.47 -6.35 12.61
N MET A 202 -16.50 -7.19 11.57
CA MET A 202 -15.67 -7.02 10.37
C MET A 202 -16.23 -5.99 9.38
N ARG A 203 -17.48 -5.53 9.58
CA ARG A 203 -18.21 -4.66 8.64
C ARG A 203 -17.45 -3.36 8.38
N GLN A 204 -16.94 -3.22 7.16
CA GLN A 204 -16.15 -2.07 6.73
C GLN A 204 -17.03 -0.80 6.61
N PRO A 205 -16.51 0.40 6.96
CA PRO A 205 -17.17 1.67 6.66
C PRO A 205 -17.46 1.85 5.17
N THR A 206 -18.55 2.56 4.84
CA THR A 206 -19.05 2.69 3.46
C THR A 206 -17.99 3.21 2.49
N LEU A 207 -17.23 4.25 2.83
CA LEU A 207 -16.18 4.82 1.95
C LEU A 207 -15.05 3.83 1.62
N THR A 208 -14.79 2.88 2.52
CA THR A 208 -13.73 1.85 2.39
C THR A 208 -14.24 0.53 1.80
N SER A 209 -15.55 0.38 1.60
CA SER A 209 -16.15 -0.82 1.05
C SER A 209 -15.67 -1.11 -0.39
N PRO A 210 -15.42 -2.37 -0.76
CA PRO A 210 -15.10 -2.77 -2.13
C PRO A 210 -16.34 -3.04 -3.01
N TRP A 211 -17.54 -3.10 -2.44
CA TRP A 211 -18.70 -3.70 -3.11
C TRP A 211 -19.19 -2.91 -4.33
N GLU A 212 -19.37 -1.59 -4.18
CA GLU A 212 -19.74 -0.69 -5.28
C GLU A 212 -18.68 -0.60 -6.38
N GLU A 213 -17.42 -0.93 -6.05
CA GLU A 213 -16.34 -0.98 -7.03
C GLU A 213 -16.41 -2.28 -7.83
N LEU A 214 -16.68 -3.43 -7.19
CA LEU A 214 -16.94 -4.70 -7.88
C LEU A 214 -18.15 -4.60 -8.81
N ASP A 215 -19.27 -4.03 -8.35
CA ASP A 215 -20.47 -3.83 -9.19
C ASP A 215 -20.14 -3.00 -10.45
N ARG A 216 -19.31 -1.96 -10.30
CA ARG A 216 -18.87 -1.13 -11.44
C ARG A 216 -17.93 -1.89 -12.37
N GLU A 217 -16.96 -2.61 -11.82
CA GLU A 217 -16.01 -3.41 -12.60
C GLU A 217 -16.69 -4.55 -13.37
N GLU A 218 -17.73 -5.18 -12.81
CA GLU A 218 -18.53 -6.21 -13.51
C GLU A 218 -19.16 -5.65 -14.80
N THR A 219 -19.65 -4.40 -14.80
CA THR A 219 -20.16 -3.78 -16.04
C THR A 219 -19.09 -3.63 -17.11
N TYR A 220 -17.88 -3.19 -16.77
CA TYR A 220 -16.77 -3.08 -17.71
C TYR A 220 -16.30 -4.44 -18.23
N ILE A 221 -16.32 -5.48 -17.39
CA ILE A 221 -15.96 -6.85 -17.77
C ILE A 221 -16.99 -7.43 -18.76
N ARG A 222 -18.28 -7.18 -18.54
CA ARG A 222 -19.35 -7.61 -19.45
C ARG A 222 -19.25 -6.91 -20.80
N ASP A 223 -19.10 -5.60 -20.80
CA ASP A 223 -19.08 -4.76 -22.01
C ASP A 223 -17.71 -4.83 -22.75
N ASN A 224 -16.81 -5.72 -22.32
CA ASN A 224 -15.43 -5.91 -22.81
C ASN A 224 -14.57 -4.64 -22.83
N ASN A 225 -14.92 -3.64 -22.01
CA ASN A 225 -14.32 -2.31 -22.01
C ASN A 225 -13.10 -2.25 -21.07
N ARG A 226 -12.14 -3.15 -21.33
CA ARG A 226 -11.05 -3.55 -20.41
C ARG A 226 -10.13 -2.39 -20.00
N GLY A 227 -10.43 -1.72 -18.88
CA GLY A 227 -9.50 -0.81 -18.20
C GLY A 227 -9.12 0.45 -18.99
N VAL A 228 -9.94 0.86 -19.97
CA VAL A 228 -9.63 2.01 -20.85
C VAL A 228 -10.16 3.35 -20.34
N SER A 229 -11.01 3.35 -19.31
CA SER A 229 -11.56 4.56 -18.72
C SER A 229 -10.48 5.33 -17.96
N ILE A 230 -10.29 6.61 -18.28
CA ILE A 230 -9.40 7.50 -17.52
C ILE A 230 -10.09 7.99 -16.25
N GLU A 231 -11.35 8.42 -16.35
CA GLU A 231 -12.12 8.98 -15.23
C GLU A 231 -12.47 7.93 -14.16
N ASN A 232 -12.82 6.70 -14.59
CA ASN A 232 -13.31 5.65 -13.71
C ASN A 232 -12.59 4.32 -14.00
N PRO A 233 -11.27 4.23 -13.71
CA PRO A 233 -10.38 3.23 -14.30
C PRO A 233 -10.52 1.80 -13.76
N GLY A 234 -11.24 1.60 -12.66
CA GLY A 234 -11.41 0.30 -12.01
C GLY A 234 -10.10 -0.34 -11.51
N GLY A 235 -10.13 -1.65 -11.32
CA GLY A 235 -9.04 -2.47 -10.80
C GLY A 235 -8.70 -2.17 -9.33
N LYS A 236 -9.65 -1.67 -8.54
CA LYS A 236 -9.44 -1.11 -7.18
C LYS A 236 -9.88 -2.05 -6.06
N VAL A 237 -10.12 -3.32 -6.35
CA VAL A 237 -10.43 -4.35 -5.34
C VAL A 237 -9.36 -5.43 -5.33
N GLN A 238 -9.02 -5.93 -4.14
CA GLN A 238 -8.06 -7.01 -3.95
C GLN A 238 -8.76 -8.19 -3.29
N GLN A 239 -8.63 -9.36 -3.91
CA GLN A 239 -9.15 -10.63 -3.43
C GLN A 239 -7.98 -11.49 -2.97
N ARG A 240 -8.08 -12.04 -1.76
CA ARG A 240 -7.00 -12.81 -1.15
C ARG A 240 -7.48 -14.16 -0.66
N LEU A 241 -6.59 -15.13 -0.70
CA LEU A 241 -6.73 -16.39 0.01
C LEU A 241 -5.43 -16.74 0.72
N CYS A 242 -5.54 -17.24 1.95
CA CYS A 242 -4.40 -17.68 2.75
C CYS A 242 -4.15 -19.18 2.51
N LEU A 243 -2.89 -19.57 2.30
CA LEU A 243 -2.42 -20.95 2.22
C LEU A 243 -1.74 -21.36 3.53
N ASP A 244 -2.41 -22.23 4.27
CA ASP A 244 -1.83 -22.99 5.38
C ASP A 244 -1.23 -24.29 4.85
N ILE A 245 -0.04 -24.65 5.34
CA ILE A 245 0.66 -25.89 4.99
C ILE A 245 0.89 -26.70 6.25
N SER A 246 0.44 -27.96 6.27
CA SER A 246 0.62 -28.90 7.38
C SER A 246 1.44 -30.12 6.94
N GLU A 247 2.35 -30.56 7.82
CA GLU A 247 3.07 -31.84 7.64
C GLU A 247 2.20 -32.99 8.18
N THR A 248 1.84 -33.92 7.31
CA THR A 248 1.10 -35.14 7.63
C THR A 248 1.98 -36.37 7.40
N GLY A 249 1.62 -37.53 7.97
CA GLY A 249 2.36 -38.77 7.75
C GLY A 249 2.43 -39.22 6.27
N SER A 250 1.56 -38.68 5.42
CA SER A 250 1.49 -38.97 3.99
C SER A 250 2.11 -37.88 3.09
N GLY A 251 2.56 -36.75 3.64
CA GLY A 251 3.11 -35.63 2.84
C GLY A 251 2.71 -34.25 3.37
N LEU A 252 2.82 -33.24 2.50
CA LEU A 252 2.34 -31.88 2.78
C LEU A 252 0.87 -31.75 2.39
N ASP A 253 0.06 -31.32 3.34
CA ASP A 253 -1.33 -30.90 3.12
C ASP A 253 -1.39 -29.40 2.86
N PHE A 254 -2.17 -28.99 1.85
CA PHE A 254 -2.29 -27.62 1.37
C PHE A 254 -3.73 -27.16 1.56
N LYS A 255 -3.97 -26.27 2.53
CA LYS A 255 -5.31 -25.80 2.88
C LYS A 255 -5.47 -24.32 2.59
N PHE A 256 -6.49 -23.99 1.79
CA PHE A 256 -6.79 -22.61 1.39
C PHE A 256 -7.98 -22.05 2.16
N LYS A 257 -7.92 -20.76 2.48
CA LYS A 257 -9.00 -19.99 3.14
C LYS A 257 -9.19 -18.67 2.42
N LEU A 258 -10.40 -18.35 1.97
CA LEU A 258 -10.67 -17.04 1.37
C LEU A 258 -10.67 -15.96 2.47
N GLU A 259 -10.25 -14.76 2.11
CA GLU A 259 -10.37 -13.55 2.93
C GLU A 259 -11.46 -12.63 2.38
N GLN A 260 -11.95 -11.69 3.20
CA GLN A 260 -12.92 -10.71 2.73
C GLN A 260 -12.25 -9.78 1.70
N PRO A 261 -12.88 -9.48 0.56
CA PRO A 261 -12.37 -8.50 -0.39
C PRO A 261 -12.11 -7.14 0.27
N THR A 262 -11.10 -6.42 -0.22
CA THR A 262 -10.72 -5.10 0.30
C THR A 262 -10.50 -4.11 -0.81
N LYS A 263 -10.89 -2.85 -0.58
CA LYS A 263 -10.56 -1.74 -1.46
C LYS A 263 -9.05 -1.51 -1.42
N SER A 264 -8.41 -1.49 -2.58
CA SER A 264 -6.96 -1.59 -2.74
C SER A 264 -6.47 -0.73 -3.91
N LYS A 265 -5.20 -0.92 -4.26
CA LYS A 265 -4.46 -0.14 -5.27
C LYS A 265 -4.83 -0.54 -6.70
N SER A 266 -5.05 0.43 -7.58
CA SER A 266 -5.20 0.17 -9.02
C SER A 266 -3.84 -0.13 -9.69
N CYS A 267 -3.82 -1.10 -10.61
CA CYS A 267 -2.68 -1.40 -11.48
C CYS A 267 -3.16 -1.89 -12.86
N ARG A 268 -2.28 -1.91 -13.87
CA ARG A 268 -2.67 -2.28 -15.24
C ARG A 268 -3.32 -3.66 -15.32
N PHE A 269 -2.83 -4.65 -14.57
CA PHE A 269 -3.41 -6.00 -14.59
C PHE A 269 -4.80 -6.04 -13.96
N SER A 270 -5.03 -5.40 -12.82
CA SER A 270 -6.39 -5.35 -12.23
C SER A 270 -7.36 -4.54 -13.09
N ARG A 271 -6.90 -3.50 -13.81
CA ARG A 271 -7.72 -2.77 -14.79
C ARG A 271 -8.06 -3.59 -16.04
N PHE A 272 -7.10 -4.33 -16.60
CA PHE A 272 -7.28 -5.09 -17.84
C PHE A 272 -8.08 -6.39 -17.64
N LEU A 273 -7.81 -7.12 -16.56
CA LEU A 273 -8.52 -8.35 -16.24
C LEU A 273 -9.83 -8.09 -15.48
N GLY A 274 -9.92 -6.98 -14.74
CA GLY A 274 -10.92 -6.76 -13.70
C GLY A 274 -10.52 -7.44 -12.40
N SER A 275 -10.76 -6.80 -11.25
CA SER A 275 -10.34 -7.31 -9.94
C SER A 275 -10.95 -8.68 -9.60
N ARG A 276 -12.15 -9.01 -10.09
CA ARG A 276 -12.75 -10.36 -9.88
C ARG A 276 -11.88 -11.50 -10.44
N ARG A 277 -11.10 -11.20 -11.48
CA ARG A 277 -10.29 -12.18 -12.23
C ARG A 277 -8.87 -12.33 -11.70
N LEU A 278 -8.48 -11.55 -10.70
CA LEU A 278 -7.15 -11.56 -10.11
C LEU A 278 -7.26 -11.92 -8.62
N VAL A 279 -6.51 -12.94 -8.20
CA VAL A 279 -6.54 -13.46 -6.83
C VAL A 279 -5.12 -13.62 -6.31
N GLU A 280 -4.87 -13.16 -5.08
CA GLU A 280 -3.59 -13.33 -4.42
C GLU A 280 -3.65 -14.46 -3.37
N CYS A 281 -2.84 -15.50 -3.57
CA CYS A 281 -2.54 -16.48 -2.54
C CYS A 281 -1.39 -15.98 -1.66
N HIS A 282 -1.63 -15.84 -0.35
CA HIS A 282 -0.63 -15.44 0.66
C HIS A 282 -0.25 -16.61 1.56
N PHE A 283 1.00 -16.70 1.98
CA PHE A 283 1.50 -17.72 2.93
C PHE A 283 2.68 -17.18 3.74
N SER A 284 2.94 -17.80 4.90
CA SER A 284 4.00 -17.33 5.80
C SER A 284 5.40 -17.36 5.15
N MET A 285 6.25 -16.40 5.50
CA MET A 285 7.65 -16.37 5.05
C MET A 285 8.47 -17.56 5.56
N SER A 286 8.01 -18.24 6.62
CA SER A 286 8.55 -19.53 7.07
C SER A 286 8.25 -20.62 6.03
N ASN A 287 7.00 -20.74 5.58
CA ASN A 287 6.58 -21.68 4.54
C ASN A 287 7.30 -21.40 3.21
N ALA A 288 7.41 -20.13 2.83
CA ALA A 288 8.13 -19.70 1.63
C ALA A 288 9.63 -20.10 1.64
N LYS A 289 10.27 -20.16 2.81
CA LYS A 289 11.65 -20.63 2.99
C LYS A 289 11.74 -22.16 3.04
N LYS A 290 10.88 -22.82 3.83
CA LYS A 290 10.95 -24.27 4.13
C LYS A 290 10.39 -25.14 3.01
N HIS A 291 9.33 -24.70 2.34
CA HIS A 291 8.54 -25.51 1.41
C HIS A 291 8.55 -24.97 -0.04
N LYS A 292 9.50 -24.08 -0.40
CA LYS A 292 9.57 -23.40 -1.71
C LYS A 292 9.27 -24.33 -2.89
N GLY A 293 10.02 -25.44 -3.00
CA GLY A 293 9.89 -26.38 -4.12
C GLY A 293 8.50 -27.02 -4.20
N ALA A 294 7.92 -27.41 -3.07
CA ALA A 294 6.59 -28.02 -3.02
C ALA A 294 5.47 -27.01 -3.33
N ILE A 295 5.61 -25.74 -2.92
CA ILE A 295 4.66 -24.67 -3.26
C ILE A 295 4.69 -24.40 -4.78
N ILE A 296 5.88 -24.34 -5.39
CA ILE A 296 6.02 -24.16 -6.84
C ILE A 296 5.44 -25.37 -7.58
N ASP A 297 5.83 -26.59 -7.19
CA ASP A 297 5.34 -27.83 -7.82
C ASP A 297 3.81 -27.96 -7.75
N PHE A 298 3.21 -27.60 -6.61
CA PHE A 298 1.75 -27.51 -6.47
C PHE A 298 1.14 -26.54 -7.49
N PHE A 299 1.59 -25.28 -7.53
CA PHE A 299 1.00 -24.26 -8.41
C PHE A 299 1.31 -24.44 -9.90
N VAL A 300 2.35 -25.21 -10.25
CA VAL A 300 2.63 -25.64 -11.62
C VAL A 300 1.67 -26.74 -12.07
N LYS A 301 1.26 -27.64 -11.16
CA LYS A 301 0.40 -28.80 -11.46
C LYS A 301 -1.09 -28.58 -11.20
N LYS A 302 -1.46 -27.61 -10.36
CA LYS A 302 -2.82 -27.42 -9.84
C LYS A 302 -3.41 -26.06 -10.17
N LYS A 303 -4.62 -26.06 -10.74
CA LYS A 303 -5.54 -24.92 -10.83
C LYS A 303 -6.44 -24.91 -9.59
N LEU A 304 -6.77 -23.72 -9.07
CA LEU A 304 -7.70 -23.59 -7.95
C LEU A 304 -9.14 -23.44 -8.45
N LEU A 305 -10.07 -24.24 -7.93
CA LEU A 305 -11.50 -24.19 -8.26
C LEU A 305 -12.26 -23.40 -7.18
N ILE A 306 -12.92 -22.32 -7.62
CA ILE A 306 -13.78 -21.45 -6.80
C ILE A 306 -15.08 -21.19 -7.58
N ASN A 307 -16.24 -21.59 -7.05
CA ASN A 307 -17.56 -21.31 -7.64
C ASN A 307 -17.66 -21.63 -9.15
N GLY A 308 -17.23 -22.83 -9.54
CA GLY A 308 -17.28 -23.32 -10.92
C GLY A 308 -16.23 -22.74 -11.86
N ARG A 309 -15.35 -21.84 -11.39
CA ARG A 309 -14.31 -21.17 -12.19
C ARG A 309 -12.91 -21.61 -11.76
N LEU A 310 -12.00 -21.70 -12.73
CA LEU A 310 -10.61 -22.10 -12.50
C LEU A 310 -9.66 -20.89 -12.48
N PHE A 311 -8.76 -20.88 -11.51
CA PHE A 311 -7.71 -19.88 -11.33
C PHE A 311 -6.33 -20.54 -11.47
N GLN A 312 -5.47 -19.99 -12.33
CA GLN A 312 -4.12 -20.50 -12.58
C GLN A 312 -3.05 -19.51 -12.11
N ALA A 313 -2.03 -20.02 -11.41
CA ALA A 313 -0.92 -19.22 -10.93
C ALA A 313 -0.02 -18.73 -12.09
N PHE A 314 0.46 -17.49 -12.00
CA PHE A 314 1.31 -16.91 -13.04
C PHE A 314 2.42 -15.96 -12.57
N TYR A 315 2.42 -15.52 -11.30
CA TYR A 315 3.50 -14.63 -10.82
C TYR A 315 3.70 -14.70 -9.30
N GLY A 316 4.89 -15.07 -8.85
CA GLY A 316 5.23 -15.23 -7.43
C GLY A 316 6.26 -14.22 -6.93
N HIS A 317 6.02 -13.64 -5.76
CA HIS A 317 6.91 -12.64 -5.16
C HIS A 317 6.75 -12.56 -3.63
N GLN A 318 7.79 -12.91 -2.86
CA GLN A 318 7.86 -12.73 -1.40
C GLN A 318 6.60 -13.14 -0.61
N GLY A 319 6.41 -14.45 -0.40
CA GLY A 319 5.30 -14.97 0.42
C GLY A 319 3.92 -14.92 -0.25
N LYS A 320 3.82 -14.45 -1.50
CA LYS A 320 2.57 -14.44 -2.27
C LYS A 320 2.73 -14.95 -3.70
N VAL A 321 1.64 -15.50 -4.23
CA VAL A 321 1.45 -15.99 -5.60
C VAL A 321 0.17 -15.37 -6.17
N ASN A 322 0.27 -14.79 -7.36
CA ASN A 322 -0.87 -14.22 -8.08
C ASN A 322 -1.43 -15.28 -9.04
N LEU A 323 -2.75 -15.41 -9.03
CA LEU A 323 -3.52 -16.28 -9.91
C LEU A 323 -4.49 -15.45 -10.75
N MET A 324 -4.73 -15.88 -11.99
CA MET A 324 -5.75 -15.30 -12.87
C MET A 324 -6.87 -16.30 -13.16
N GLU A 325 -8.10 -15.82 -13.28
CA GLU A 325 -9.22 -16.58 -13.85
C GLU A 325 -8.90 -16.93 -15.31
N ILE A 326 -9.00 -18.22 -15.66
CA ILE A 326 -8.81 -18.70 -17.03
C ILE A 326 -10.16 -19.01 -17.70
N ASN A 327 -10.14 -19.14 -19.03
CA ASN A 327 -11.31 -19.48 -19.86
C ASN A 327 -11.77 -20.96 -19.76
N GLN A 328 -11.74 -21.54 -18.56
CA GLN A 328 -12.17 -22.92 -18.27
C GLN A 328 -13.18 -22.91 -17.10
N ASP A 329 -14.35 -23.51 -17.31
CA ASP A 329 -15.37 -23.75 -16.29
C ASP A 329 -15.34 -25.21 -15.81
N PHE A 330 -15.90 -25.46 -14.62
CA PHE A 330 -16.12 -26.79 -14.07
C PHE A 330 -17.58 -26.94 -13.63
N HIS A 331 -18.30 -27.91 -14.21
CA HIS A 331 -19.74 -28.15 -13.97
C HIS A 331 -20.63 -26.89 -14.13
N ARG A 332 -20.23 -26.00 -15.05
CA ARG A 332 -20.81 -24.68 -15.28
C ARG A 332 -20.70 -24.33 -16.77
N ALA A 333 -21.63 -23.50 -17.28
CA ALA A 333 -21.58 -22.94 -18.62
C ALA A 333 -21.14 -21.46 -18.59
N PRO A 334 -20.44 -20.95 -19.62
CA PRO A 334 -20.12 -19.53 -19.71
C PRO A 334 -21.38 -18.66 -19.80
N LEU A 335 -21.46 -17.61 -18.97
CA LEU A 335 -22.53 -16.60 -19.06
C LEU A 335 -22.01 -15.28 -19.62
N SER A 336 -22.59 -14.85 -20.74
CA SER A 336 -22.34 -13.54 -21.36
C SER A 336 -22.59 -12.38 -20.40
N GLU A 337 -23.62 -12.49 -19.55
CA GLU A 337 -24.03 -11.45 -18.60
C GLU A 337 -22.99 -11.19 -17.50
N LEU A 338 -22.26 -12.24 -17.09
CA LEU A 338 -21.13 -12.14 -16.16
C LEU A 338 -19.79 -11.86 -16.88
N GLY A 339 -19.85 -11.64 -18.20
CA GLY A 339 -18.70 -11.37 -19.07
C GLY A 339 -17.77 -12.56 -19.28
N ASP A 340 -18.22 -13.80 -19.06
CA ASP A 340 -17.37 -14.99 -19.08
C ASP A 340 -16.75 -15.29 -20.46
N ASN A 341 -17.39 -14.82 -21.54
CA ASN A 341 -16.86 -14.88 -22.90
C ASN A 341 -15.62 -14.00 -23.08
N ASN A 342 -15.41 -13.01 -22.20
CA ASN A 342 -14.26 -12.10 -22.21
C ASN A 342 -13.08 -12.62 -21.35
N ARG A 343 -13.11 -13.88 -20.90
CA ARG A 343 -11.96 -14.56 -20.26
C ARG A 343 -10.92 -14.95 -21.32
N MET A 344 -9.71 -15.31 -20.90
CA MET A 344 -8.62 -15.72 -21.79
C MET A 344 -7.80 -16.84 -21.15
N SER A 345 -6.96 -17.51 -21.94
CA SER A 345 -6.00 -18.47 -21.39
C SER A 345 -4.80 -17.73 -20.76
N LEU A 346 -4.02 -18.43 -19.94
CA LEU A 346 -2.76 -17.89 -19.40
C LEU A 346 -1.76 -17.55 -20.53
N ILE A 347 -1.69 -18.36 -21.59
CA ILE A 347 -0.74 -18.09 -22.68
C ILE A 347 -1.14 -16.85 -23.51
N ASP A 348 -2.44 -16.57 -23.66
CA ASP A 348 -2.93 -15.33 -24.30
C ASP A 348 -2.55 -14.10 -23.47
N PHE A 349 -2.73 -14.17 -22.14
CA PHE A 349 -2.35 -13.09 -21.22
C PHE A 349 -0.84 -12.82 -21.22
N ILE A 350 -0.02 -13.89 -21.22
CA ILE A 350 1.43 -13.81 -21.37
C ILE A 350 1.80 -13.17 -22.71
N THR A 351 1.11 -13.56 -23.80
CA THR A 351 1.33 -13.05 -25.15
C THR A 351 0.95 -11.57 -25.28
N TRP A 352 -0.14 -11.15 -24.64
CA TRP A 352 -0.59 -9.76 -24.55
C TRP A 352 0.39 -8.87 -23.79
N HIS A 353 0.84 -9.27 -22.60
CA HIS A 353 1.73 -8.44 -21.76
C HIS A 353 3.19 -8.47 -22.22
N ASN A 354 3.74 -9.64 -22.52
CA ASN A 354 5.18 -9.85 -22.68
C ASN A 354 5.50 -11.01 -23.64
N ASN A 355 5.10 -10.85 -24.90
CA ASN A 355 5.23 -11.85 -25.97
C ASN A 355 6.64 -12.50 -26.04
N LEU A 356 6.68 -13.83 -26.00
CA LEU A 356 7.89 -14.66 -25.99
C LEU A 356 8.73 -14.55 -27.28
N HIS A 357 8.09 -14.37 -28.43
CA HIS A 357 8.77 -14.29 -29.74
C HIS A 357 9.49 -12.95 -29.88
N LEU A 358 8.77 -11.86 -29.60
CA LEU A 358 9.28 -10.48 -29.67
C LEU A 358 10.38 -10.21 -28.62
N ASN A 359 10.36 -10.93 -27.49
CA ASN A 359 11.32 -10.77 -26.41
C ASN A 359 12.32 -11.94 -26.29
N SER A 360 12.42 -12.80 -27.31
CA SER A 360 13.16 -14.08 -27.31
C SER A 360 14.65 -14.00 -26.95
N ASN A 361 15.28 -12.83 -27.13
CA ASN A 361 16.67 -12.54 -26.76
C ASN A 361 16.87 -12.19 -25.26
N GLN A 362 15.79 -12.04 -24.48
CA GLN A 362 15.90 -11.82 -23.03
C GLN A 362 16.28 -13.13 -22.30
N THR A 363 17.02 -13.01 -21.20
CA THR A 363 17.13 -14.10 -20.22
C THR A 363 15.80 -14.33 -19.54
N ILE A 364 15.48 -15.58 -19.17
CA ILE A 364 14.21 -15.93 -18.52
C ILE A 364 13.95 -15.06 -17.29
N ASN A 365 14.97 -14.82 -16.45
CA ASN A 365 14.86 -13.99 -15.24
C ASN A 365 14.55 -12.52 -15.57
N LYS A 366 15.18 -11.95 -16.60
CA LYS A 366 14.88 -10.57 -17.04
C LYS A 366 13.43 -10.49 -17.55
N TRP A 367 12.98 -11.47 -18.34
CA TRP A 367 11.61 -11.52 -18.86
C TRP A 367 10.56 -11.66 -17.75
N VAL A 368 10.74 -12.60 -16.80
CA VAL A 368 9.88 -12.76 -15.62
C VAL A 368 9.80 -11.45 -14.83
N SER A 369 10.93 -10.76 -14.61
CA SER A 369 10.95 -9.48 -13.89
C SER A 369 10.08 -8.38 -14.52
N ARG A 370 9.70 -8.51 -15.80
CA ARG A 370 8.85 -7.53 -16.49
C ARG A 370 7.35 -7.69 -16.18
N PHE A 371 6.91 -8.79 -15.58
CA PHE A 371 5.52 -8.91 -15.11
C PHE A 371 5.21 -7.95 -13.95
N ALA A 372 6.22 -7.53 -13.17
CA ALA A 372 6.09 -6.48 -12.16
C ALA A 372 5.64 -5.10 -12.73
N LEU A 373 5.79 -4.86 -14.04
CA LEU A 373 5.29 -3.63 -14.66
C LEU A 373 3.75 -3.58 -14.64
N GLY A 374 3.06 -4.70 -14.86
CA GLY A 374 1.60 -4.75 -14.85
C GLY A 374 0.97 -4.62 -13.45
N PHE A 375 1.70 -5.05 -12.41
CA PHE A 375 1.35 -4.88 -11.00
C PHE A 375 1.74 -3.52 -10.40
N SER A 376 2.33 -2.61 -11.20
CA SER A 376 2.77 -1.32 -10.68
C SER A 376 1.58 -0.44 -10.30
N THR A 377 1.48 -0.09 -9.02
CA THR A 377 0.50 0.85 -8.45
C THR A 377 0.49 2.15 -9.25
N SER A 378 -0.61 2.46 -9.91
CA SER A 378 -0.65 3.54 -10.91
C SER A 378 -2.08 4.01 -11.22
N GLN A 379 -2.20 5.25 -11.68
CA GLN A 379 -3.45 5.83 -12.19
C GLN A 379 -3.34 6.15 -13.69
N PRO A 380 -4.34 5.82 -14.51
CA PRO A 380 -4.38 6.30 -15.90
C PRO A 380 -4.36 7.83 -15.97
N GLY A 381 -3.33 8.39 -16.61
CA GLY A 381 -3.16 9.84 -16.79
C GLY A 381 -3.82 10.36 -18.06
N LEU A 382 -3.47 9.78 -19.21
CA LEU A 382 -4.17 10.00 -20.47
C LEU A 382 -3.96 8.82 -21.42
N MET A 383 -4.70 8.81 -22.52
CA MET A 383 -4.54 7.90 -23.65
C MET A 383 -3.98 8.66 -24.85
N PHE A 384 -2.95 8.12 -25.50
CA PHE A 384 -2.34 8.69 -26.71
C PHE A 384 -2.90 8.07 -27.99
N ARG A 385 -2.81 8.82 -29.09
CA ARG A 385 -2.98 8.29 -30.44
C ARG A 385 -1.70 7.60 -30.92
N PRO A 386 -1.76 6.51 -31.74
CA PRO A 386 -0.57 5.80 -32.24
C PRO A 386 0.49 6.70 -32.89
N GLU A 387 0.06 7.69 -33.67
CA GLU A 387 0.90 8.69 -34.34
C GLU A 387 1.60 9.66 -33.38
N ASN A 388 1.04 9.87 -32.18
CA ASN A 388 1.56 10.78 -31.14
C ASN A 388 2.54 10.10 -30.17
N ILE A 389 2.96 8.86 -30.48
CA ILE A 389 3.92 8.05 -29.71
C ILE A 389 5.22 7.94 -30.50
N HIS A 390 6.25 8.66 -30.08
CA HIS A 390 7.52 8.74 -30.79
C HIS A 390 8.59 7.88 -30.11
N PHE A 391 9.53 7.34 -30.89
CA PHE A 391 10.71 6.65 -30.37
C PHE A 391 11.96 7.44 -30.72
N ILE A 392 12.83 7.66 -29.74
CA ILE A 392 14.07 8.43 -29.88
C ILE A 392 15.26 7.66 -29.29
N ASP A 393 16.45 7.89 -29.85
CA ASP A 393 17.69 7.32 -29.32
C ASP A 393 18.08 7.95 -27.96
N ASP A 394 18.87 7.22 -27.18
CA ASP A 394 19.50 7.77 -25.98
C ASP A 394 20.72 8.64 -26.32
N ILE A 395 21.05 9.57 -25.42
CA ILE A 395 22.33 10.29 -25.48
C ILE A 395 23.40 9.41 -24.81
N TYR A 396 24.56 9.29 -25.43
CA TYR A 396 25.69 8.49 -24.95
C TYR A 396 26.88 9.39 -24.58
N ALA A 397 27.76 8.88 -23.70
CA ALA A 397 28.98 9.55 -23.31
C ALA A 397 29.86 9.92 -24.51
N THR A 398 30.71 10.94 -24.32
CA THR A 398 31.51 11.55 -25.40
C THR A 398 32.33 10.51 -26.18
N GLY A 399 32.07 10.37 -27.48
CA GLY A 399 32.77 9.40 -28.35
C GLY A 399 32.24 7.96 -28.28
N LYS A 400 31.15 7.69 -27.54
CA LYS A 400 30.47 6.39 -27.53
C LYS A 400 29.24 6.38 -28.44
N THR A 401 28.87 5.19 -28.88
CA THR A 401 27.63 4.89 -29.59
C THR A 401 26.88 3.79 -28.84
N LYS A 402 25.59 3.60 -29.15
CA LYS A 402 24.73 2.53 -28.61
C LYS A 402 25.37 1.13 -28.56
N ALA A 403 26.21 0.79 -29.54
CA ALA A 403 26.86 -0.51 -29.62
C ALA A 403 28.12 -0.66 -28.73
N LEU A 404 28.67 0.46 -28.24
CA LEU A 404 29.94 0.55 -27.50
C LEU A 404 29.79 1.17 -26.09
N ALA A 405 28.59 1.62 -25.74
CA ALA A 405 28.27 2.22 -24.45
C ALA A 405 27.91 1.15 -23.41
N ALA A 406 28.58 1.16 -22.27
CA ALA A 406 28.11 0.51 -21.06
C ALA A 406 26.92 1.26 -20.45
N SER A 407 26.15 0.64 -19.55
CA SER A 407 24.97 1.28 -18.94
C SER A 407 25.28 2.61 -18.24
N HIS A 408 26.43 2.73 -17.56
CA HIS A 408 26.84 3.99 -16.93
C HIS A 408 27.25 5.10 -17.93
N GLU A 409 27.42 4.77 -19.21
CA GLU A 409 27.73 5.69 -20.31
C GLU A 409 26.47 6.14 -21.08
N ILE A 410 25.28 5.71 -20.66
CA ILE A 410 24.00 6.21 -21.16
C ILE A 410 23.62 7.45 -20.35
N MET A 411 23.60 8.61 -20.99
CA MET A 411 23.42 9.92 -20.35
C MET A 411 21.94 10.28 -20.13
N THR A 412 21.02 9.49 -20.67
CA THR A 412 19.55 9.69 -20.57
C THR A 412 18.79 8.43 -20.12
N ASP A 413 19.48 7.44 -19.52
CA ASP A 413 18.90 6.14 -19.19
C ASP A 413 17.60 6.29 -18.37
N GLY A 414 16.46 5.88 -18.93
CA GLY A 414 15.18 5.91 -18.24
C GLY A 414 14.35 7.20 -18.40
N CYS A 415 14.84 8.25 -19.07
CA CYS A 415 14.09 9.52 -19.19
C CYS A 415 13.74 9.93 -20.63
N GLY A 416 12.42 10.00 -20.89
CA GLY A 416 11.81 10.44 -22.14
C GLY A 416 11.10 11.79 -22.01
N PHE A 417 10.29 12.16 -23.01
CA PHE A 417 9.59 13.45 -23.02
C PHE A 417 8.06 13.34 -23.10
N LEU A 418 7.38 14.36 -22.57
CA LEU A 418 5.98 14.69 -22.80
C LEU A 418 5.89 16.16 -23.24
N ASN A 419 5.00 16.50 -24.18
CA ASN A 419 4.76 17.92 -24.49
C ASN A 419 3.95 18.61 -23.40
N TYR A 420 3.89 19.95 -23.46
CA TYR A 420 3.18 20.76 -22.46
C TYR A 420 1.69 20.40 -22.38
N ALA A 421 1.04 20.17 -23.52
CA ALA A 421 -0.36 19.75 -23.59
C ALA A 421 -0.61 18.45 -22.82
N ALA A 422 0.22 17.41 -23.01
CA ALA A 422 0.09 16.15 -22.27
C ALA A 422 0.25 16.33 -20.75
N LEU A 423 1.28 17.08 -20.31
CA LEU A 423 1.51 17.33 -18.88
C LEU A 423 0.38 18.14 -18.23
N LYS A 424 -0.19 19.10 -18.95
CA LYS A 424 -1.35 19.86 -18.49
C LYS A 424 -2.59 18.96 -18.37
N THR A 425 -2.86 18.10 -19.35
CA THR A 425 -3.96 17.11 -19.27
C THR A 425 -3.78 16.14 -18.09
N ILE A 426 -2.55 15.70 -17.80
CA ILE A 426 -2.27 14.87 -16.61
C ILE A 426 -2.55 15.66 -15.33
N GLN A 427 -2.12 16.93 -15.25
CA GLN A 427 -2.37 17.78 -14.08
C GLN A 427 -3.88 17.89 -13.78
N GLU A 428 -4.69 18.11 -14.81
CA GLU A 428 -6.15 18.20 -14.72
C GLU A 428 -6.77 16.85 -14.28
N ASN A 429 -6.39 15.74 -14.92
CA ASN A 429 -6.92 14.40 -14.62
C ASN A 429 -6.50 13.86 -13.23
N MET A 430 -5.32 14.25 -12.73
CA MET A 430 -4.82 13.88 -11.41
C MET A 430 -5.27 14.84 -10.29
N ALA A 431 -5.94 15.94 -10.64
CA ALA A 431 -6.32 17.04 -9.76
C ALA A 431 -5.12 17.65 -8.97
N TRP A 432 -3.97 17.82 -9.64
CA TRP A 432 -2.77 18.41 -9.03
C TRP A 432 -2.88 19.95 -8.89
N GLU A 433 -2.54 20.47 -7.70
CA GLU A 433 -2.58 21.90 -7.39
C GLU A 433 -1.61 22.73 -8.27
N SER A 434 -0.48 22.14 -8.69
CA SER A 434 0.56 22.78 -9.49
C SER A 434 0.93 21.97 -10.73
N PHE A 435 1.44 22.66 -11.75
CA PHE A 435 1.98 22.04 -12.96
C PHE A 435 3.27 21.28 -12.63
N SER A 436 3.41 20.08 -13.19
CA SER A 436 4.57 19.21 -12.96
C SER A 436 5.53 19.19 -14.15
N THR A 437 6.82 19.41 -13.90
CA THR A 437 7.88 19.39 -14.92
C THR A 437 8.17 17.99 -15.44
N CYS A 438 7.92 16.94 -14.64
CA CYS A 438 8.11 15.55 -15.05
C CYS A 438 7.24 14.58 -14.27
N VAL A 439 6.85 13.48 -14.92
CA VAL A 439 5.97 12.46 -14.36
C VAL A 439 6.64 11.09 -14.44
N GLN A 440 6.73 10.37 -13.32
CA GLN A 440 7.11 8.96 -13.35
C GLN A 440 5.91 8.15 -13.80
N ALA A 441 6.06 7.33 -14.83
CA ALA A 441 4.94 6.57 -15.40
C ALA A 441 5.37 5.28 -16.09
N ARG A 442 4.39 4.47 -16.48
CA ARG A 442 4.52 3.32 -17.40
C ARG A 442 3.61 3.54 -18.59
N MET A 443 4.01 3.08 -19.77
CA MET A 443 3.19 3.11 -20.97
C MET A 443 3.65 1.99 -21.89
N ALA A 444 2.74 1.27 -22.53
CA ALA A 444 3.10 0.12 -23.36
C ALA A 444 4.09 -0.82 -22.63
N GLY A 445 5.20 -1.21 -23.27
CA GLY A 445 6.29 -1.97 -22.66
C GLY A 445 7.34 -1.14 -21.89
N SER A 446 7.13 0.15 -21.68
CA SER A 446 8.12 1.10 -21.18
C SER A 446 7.95 1.49 -19.70
N LYS A 447 9.08 1.75 -19.04
CA LYS A 447 9.18 2.35 -17.70
C LYS A 447 10.11 3.56 -17.74
N GLY A 448 9.72 4.64 -17.07
CA GLY A 448 10.68 5.65 -16.65
C GLY A 448 10.06 6.96 -16.18
N LEU A 449 10.88 8.01 -16.24
CA LEU A 449 10.47 9.39 -16.03
C LEU A 449 10.20 10.05 -17.39
N PHE A 450 9.18 10.90 -17.47
CA PHE A 450 8.85 11.67 -18.67
C PHE A 450 8.83 13.14 -18.33
N MET A 451 9.81 13.89 -18.83
CA MET A 451 9.98 15.31 -18.55
C MET A 451 9.40 16.19 -19.66
N LEU A 452 9.14 17.45 -19.34
CA LEU A 452 8.65 18.44 -20.30
C LEU A 452 9.60 18.59 -21.50
N HIS A 453 9.10 18.34 -22.71
CA HIS A 453 9.84 18.38 -23.96
C HIS A 453 10.50 19.76 -24.19
N PRO A 454 11.74 19.88 -24.69
CA PRO A 454 12.41 21.18 -24.80
C PRO A 454 11.75 22.17 -25.78
N GLU A 455 11.07 21.70 -26.82
CA GLU A 455 10.54 22.51 -27.93
C GLU A 455 8.99 22.52 -28.03
N HIS A 456 8.34 21.36 -28.04
CA HIS A 456 6.88 21.19 -27.96
C HIS A 456 6.25 21.74 -26.66
N ARG A 457 5.90 23.03 -26.69
CA ARG A 457 5.45 23.83 -25.54
C ARG A 457 4.09 24.49 -25.67
N ASP A 458 3.45 24.40 -26.84
CA ASP A 458 2.14 25.03 -27.06
C ASP A 458 1.03 24.22 -26.34
N PRO A 459 0.21 24.84 -25.47
CA PRO A 459 -0.90 24.17 -24.80
C PRO A 459 -2.07 23.78 -25.74
N SER A 460 -2.04 24.21 -27.00
CA SER A 460 -3.01 23.84 -28.04
C SER A 460 -2.55 22.70 -28.95
N GLU A 461 -1.30 22.24 -28.82
CA GLU A 461 -0.85 20.99 -29.43
C GLU A 461 -1.68 19.80 -28.91
N GLU A 462 -1.75 18.73 -29.71
CA GLU A 462 -2.23 17.45 -29.21
C GLU A 462 -1.23 16.83 -28.22
N PRO A 463 -1.68 16.12 -27.18
CA PRO A 463 -0.80 15.36 -26.29
C PRO A 463 0.10 14.38 -27.05
N GLN A 464 1.42 14.50 -26.85
CA GLN A 464 2.46 13.67 -27.47
C GLN A 464 3.51 13.19 -26.45
N ILE A 465 4.11 12.03 -26.72
CA ILE A 465 5.13 11.38 -25.88
C ILE A 465 6.31 10.87 -26.72
N TRP A 466 7.52 10.98 -26.19
CA TRP A 466 8.76 10.45 -26.79
C TRP A 466 9.41 9.45 -25.84
N LEU A 467 9.48 8.19 -26.27
CA LEU A 467 10.04 7.06 -25.54
C LEU A 467 11.51 6.85 -25.95
N ARG A 468 12.42 6.74 -24.97
CA ARG A 468 13.81 6.30 -25.24
C ARG A 468 13.93 4.79 -25.24
N LEU A 469 14.91 4.28 -25.99
CA LEU A 469 15.20 2.84 -26.04
C LEU A 469 15.56 2.26 -24.66
N SER A 470 16.29 3.02 -23.84
CA SER A 470 16.54 2.70 -22.44
C SER A 470 15.25 2.45 -21.63
N GLN A 471 14.16 3.15 -21.93
CA GLN A 471 12.87 2.99 -21.23
C GLN A 471 12.10 1.74 -21.65
N VAL A 472 12.28 1.24 -22.88
CA VAL A 472 11.55 0.08 -23.41
C VAL A 472 12.05 -1.20 -22.75
N LYS A 473 11.25 -1.77 -21.83
CA LYS A 473 11.62 -2.97 -21.06
C LYS A 473 10.98 -4.26 -21.61
N ILE A 474 9.87 -4.12 -22.35
CA ILE A 474 9.16 -5.17 -23.10
C ILE A 474 8.99 -4.68 -24.54
N GLN A 475 9.31 -5.51 -25.53
CA GLN A 475 8.96 -5.26 -26.93
C GLN A 475 7.53 -5.73 -27.21
N LEU A 476 6.70 -4.80 -27.69
CA LEU A 476 5.36 -5.08 -28.23
C LEU A 476 5.42 -5.21 -29.76
N ASN A 477 4.26 -5.40 -30.40
CA ASN A 477 4.16 -5.46 -31.86
C ASN A 477 4.79 -4.19 -32.49
N PRO A 478 5.66 -4.29 -33.52
CA PRO A 478 6.20 -3.11 -34.21
C PRO A 478 5.13 -2.22 -34.85
N GLU A 479 4.03 -2.81 -35.31
CA GLU A 479 2.84 -2.09 -35.76
C GLU A 479 2.03 -1.66 -34.52
N LYS A 480 1.96 -0.35 -34.29
CA LYS A 480 1.28 0.21 -33.11
C LYS A 480 -0.21 -0.05 -33.17
N GLU A 481 -0.79 -0.06 -34.36
CA GLU A 481 -2.21 -0.26 -34.66
C GLU A 481 -2.73 -1.61 -34.14
N LYS A 482 -1.82 -2.59 -33.97
CA LYS A 482 -2.09 -3.91 -33.39
C LYS A 482 -1.97 -3.94 -31.85
N TRP A 483 -1.79 -2.80 -31.19
CA TRP A 483 -1.71 -2.72 -29.73
C TRP A 483 -3.09 -2.73 -29.07
N SER A 484 -3.17 -3.33 -27.89
CA SER A 484 -4.32 -3.22 -26.99
C SER A 484 -4.56 -1.77 -26.60
N PRO A 485 -5.82 -1.29 -26.52
CA PRO A 485 -6.14 0.07 -26.06
C PRO A 485 -5.44 0.50 -24.76
N VAL A 486 -5.27 -0.43 -23.80
CA VAL A 486 -4.56 -0.20 -22.53
C VAL A 486 -3.07 0.13 -22.72
N HIS A 487 -2.45 -0.27 -23.83
CA HIS A 487 -1.04 0.04 -24.10
C HIS A 487 -0.82 1.51 -24.53
N TYR A 488 -1.86 2.19 -25.02
CA TYR A 488 -1.81 3.62 -25.31
C TYR A 488 -2.01 4.51 -24.07
N ILE A 489 -2.30 3.91 -22.91
CA ILE A 489 -2.50 4.64 -21.66
C ILE A 489 -1.17 4.85 -20.96
N LEU A 490 -0.96 6.09 -20.50
CA LEU A 490 0.12 6.45 -19.60
C LEU A 490 -0.32 6.23 -18.15
N ASP A 491 0.14 5.14 -17.56
CA ASP A 491 -0.07 4.78 -16.17
C ASP A 491 0.86 5.61 -15.27
N VAL A 492 0.35 6.71 -14.73
CA VAL A 492 1.07 7.65 -13.85
C VAL A 492 1.32 7.02 -12.48
N LEU A 493 2.56 7.13 -12.00
CA LEU A 493 2.99 6.70 -10.67
C LEU A 493 3.10 7.90 -9.72
N SER A 494 3.71 9.00 -10.14
CA SER A 494 3.91 10.21 -9.34
C SER A 494 4.33 11.40 -10.21
N GLY A 495 3.95 12.63 -9.84
CA GLY A 495 4.45 13.87 -10.42
C GLY A 495 5.65 14.46 -9.66
N SER A 496 6.36 15.41 -10.27
CA SER A 496 7.45 16.16 -9.61
C SER A 496 6.96 16.88 -8.34
N PHE A 497 7.58 16.55 -7.20
CA PHE A 497 7.28 17.16 -5.91
C PHE A 497 8.56 17.49 -5.15
N VAL A 498 8.57 18.63 -4.45
CA VAL A 498 9.68 19.14 -3.65
C VAL A 498 9.18 19.37 -2.20
N PRO A 499 9.64 18.59 -1.20
CA PRO A 499 9.33 18.82 0.20
C PRO A 499 10.10 20.02 0.77
N GLU A 500 9.52 20.71 1.77
CA GLU A 500 10.10 21.93 2.37
C GLU A 500 11.44 21.72 3.14
N SER A 501 11.96 20.49 3.25
CA SER A 501 13.36 20.15 3.61
C SER A 501 13.60 18.65 3.46
N SER A 502 14.87 18.20 3.39
CA SER A 502 15.20 16.76 3.32
C SER A 502 15.76 16.21 4.62
N SER A 503 15.34 14.99 4.95
CA SER A 503 16.05 14.13 5.89
C SER A 503 17.10 13.27 5.20
N ILE A 504 18.25 13.12 5.86
CA ILE A 504 19.32 12.19 5.47
C ILE A 504 19.21 10.86 6.21
N THR A 505 19.68 9.78 5.60
CA THR A 505 19.68 8.43 6.20
C THR A 505 20.99 8.13 6.93
N TYR A 506 21.02 7.06 7.73
CA TYR A 506 22.24 6.66 8.45
C TYR A 506 23.40 6.27 7.53
N GLU A 507 23.13 5.72 6.33
CA GLU A 507 24.16 5.44 5.33
C GLU A 507 24.77 6.73 4.78
N MET A 508 23.94 7.76 4.52
CA MET A 508 24.42 9.08 4.10
C MET A 508 25.21 9.77 5.23
N ILE A 509 24.78 9.66 6.49
CA ILE A 509 25.53 10.13 7.67
C ILE A 509 26.93 9.50 7.75
N MET A 510 27.04 8.19 7.49
CA MET A 510 28.31 7.49 7.42
C MET A 510 29.18 8.02 6.27
N SER A 511 28.61 8.17 5.06
CA SER A 511 29.29 8.72 3.88
C SER A 511 29.84 10.13 4.13
N LEU A 512 29.05 11.04 4.72
CA LEU A 512 29.47 12.41 5.05
C LEU A 512 30.64 12.42 6.05
N SER A 513 30.55 11.63 7.13
CA SER A 513 31.56 11.57 8.20
C SER A 513 32.92 11.00 7.73
N GLU A 514 32.91 10.01 6.84
CA GLU A 514 34.14 9.43 6.27
C GLU A 514 34.74 10.34 5.17
N ASN A 515 33.90 11.02 4.38
CA ASN A 515 34.28 12.06 3.40
C ASN A 515 34.57 13.45 4.03
N LYS A 516 35.02 13.44 5.29
CA LYS A 516 35.61 14.59 6.04
C LYS A 516 34.66 15.66 6.56
N VAL A 517 33.33 15.47 6.50
CA VAL A 517 32.40 16.36 7.23
C VAL A 517 32.61 16.17 8.75
N PRO A 518 32.83 17.24 9.53
CA PRO A 518 33.05 17.11 10.97
C PRO A 518 31.81 16.57 11.69
N ASP A 519 32.01 15.53 12.52
CA ASP A 519 30.93 14.88 13.28
C ASP A 519 30.12 15.87 14.13
N GLN A 520 30.75 16.96 14.59
CA GLN A 520 30.10 18.01 15.38
C GLN A 520 28.99 18.75 14.61
N VAL A 521 29.08 18.86 13.28
CA VAL A 521 28.03 19.45 12.43
C VAL A 521 26.79 18.55 12.44
N LEU A 522 26.99 17.24 12.25
CA LEU A 522 25.94 16.23 12.27
C LEU A 522 25.29 16.10 13.66
N VAL A 523 26.11 16.18 14.73
CA VAL A 523 25.65 16.25 16.12
C VAL A 523 24.77 17.48 16.36
N LYS A 524 25.20 18.66 15.88
CA LYS A 524 24.44 19.91 16.06
C LYS A 524 23.08 19.85 15.34
N LEU A 525 23.04 19.38 14.09
CA LEU A 525 21.79 19.19 13.33
C LEU A 525 20.82 18.21 14.02
N LEU A 526 21.34 17.13 14.64
CA LEU A 526 20.54 16.21 15.43
C LEU A 526 20.00 16.85 16.72
N GLN A 527 20.82 17.62 17.44
CA GLN A 527 20.39 18.36 18.63
C GLN A 527 19.30 19.38 18.28
N ASP A 528 19.47 20.14 17.19
CA ASP A 528 18.51 21.15 16.73
C ASP A 528 17.20 20.51 16.25
N THR A 529 17.27 19.34 15.61
CA THR A 529 16.09 18.53 15.26
C THR A 529 15.33 18.10 16.51
N ILE A 530 16.01 17.47 17.48
CA ILE A 530 15.39 17.01 18.75
C ILE A 530 14.83 18.19 19.54
N GLU A 531 15.53 19.31 19.62
CA GLU A 531 15.08 20.50 20.33
C GLU A 531 13.83 21.11 19.69
N ARG A 532 13.81 21.30 18.36
CA ARG A 532 12.64 21.80 17.62
C ARG A 532 11.42 20.89 17.87
N ASP A 533 11.62 19.59 17.74
CA ASP A 533 10.57 18.59 17.85
C ASP A 533 10.04 18.51 19.30
N ALA A 534 10.93 18.57 20.30
CA ALA A 534 10.56 18.64 21.71
C ALA A 534 9.78 19.91 22.04
N ARG A 535 10.25 21.09 21.61
CA ARG A 535 9.58 22.39 21.80
C ARG A 535 8.19 22.42 21.16
N SER A 536 8.00 21.77 20.01
CA SER A 536 6.68 21.71 19.33
C SER A 536 5.59 20.99 20.14
N MET A 537 5.98 20.22 21.16
CA MET A 537 5.09 19.49 22.08
C MET A 537 5.02 20.12 23.47
N GLU A 538 5.68 21.27 23.70
CA GLU A 538 5.60 21.95 25.00
C GLU A 538 4.24 22.67 25.12
N PRO A 539 3.47 22.43 26.19
CA PRO A 539 2.19 23.08 26.40
C PRO A 539 2.39 24.54 26.78
N SER A 540 1.47 25.40 26.34
CA SER A 540 1.46 26.81 26.68
C SER A 540 0.14 27.19 27.33
N SER A 541 0.21 27.94 28.42
CA SER A 541 -0.93 28.56 29.10
C SER A 541 -1.22 29.99 28.61
N LYS A 542 -0.45 30.49 27.63
CA LYS A 542 -0.69 31.81 27.02
C LYS A 542 -1.99 31.80 26.19
N PRO A 543 -2.59 32.98 25.92
CA PRO A 543 -3.57 33.15 24.86
C PRO A 543 -3.16 32.41 23.59
N HIS A 544 -4.12 31.73 22.96
CA HIS A 544 -3.92 30.89 21.77
C HIS A 544 -3.02 29.64 21.92
N GLY A 545 -2.44 29.34 23.09
CA GLY A 545 -1.58 28.17 23.30
C GLY A 545 -2.18 26.83 22.83
N SER A 546 -3.48 26.59 23.07
CA SER A 546 -4.19 25.40 22.56
C SER A 546 -4.20 25.30 21.04
N LYS A 547 -4.24 26.43 20.33
CA LYS A 547 -4.28 26.50 18.85
C LYS A 547 -2.88 26.29 18.27
N VAL A 548 -1.84 26.81 18.92
CA VAL A 548 -0.44 26.56 18.53
C VAL A 548 -0.06 25.11 18.77
N LEU A 549 -0.44 24.53 19.92
CA LEU A 549 -0.22 23.11 20.19
C LEU A 549 -1.01 22.21 19.24
N TYR A 550 -2.27 22.55 18.92
CA TYR A 550 -3.06 21.81 17.92
C TYR A 550 -2.34 21.75 16.58
N ASP A 551 -1.92 22.90 16.05
CA ASP A 551 -1.21 23.02 14.77
C ASP A 551 0.13 22.25 14.78
N SER A 552 0.86 22.33 15.90
CA SER A 552 2.13 21.61 16.08
C SER A 552 1.94 20.08 16.13
N VAL A 553 0.97 19.57 16.90
CA VAL A 553 0.64 18.13 16.95
C VAL A 553 0.15 17.64 15.60
N TYR A 554 -0.69 18.41 14.92
CA TYR A 554 -1.25 18.08 13.61
C TYR A 554 -0.17 17.94 12.53
N ALA A 555 0.77 18.89 12.48
CA ALA A 555 1.87 18.88 11.52
C ALA A 555 2.94 17.83 11.85
N THR A 556 3.49 17.87 13.08
CA THR A 556 4.64 17.04 13.47
C THR A 556 4.32 15.54 13.45
N HIS A 557 3.08 15.14 13.75
CA HIS A 557 2.64 13.75 13.66
C HIS A 557 1.84 13.39 12.40
N ARG A 558 1.87 14.23 11.35
CA ARG A 558 1.35 13.89 10.01
C ARG A 558 -0.12 13.44 10.02
N VAL A 559 -0.96 14.19 10.75
CA VAL A 559 -2.38 13.83 10.92
C VAL A 559 -3.13 13.95 9.60
N LEU A 560 -2.84 14.98 8.79
CA LEU A 560 -3.42 15.14 7.45
C LEU A 560 -3.15 13.93 6.55
N GLN A 561 -1.89 13.50 6.43
CA GLN A 561 -1.50 12.34 5.63
C GLN A 561 -2.21 11.08 6.13
N SER A 562 -2.34 10.93 7.45
CA SER A 562 -3.00 9.77 8.07
C SER A 562 -4.51 9.73 7.80
N ARG A 563 -5.19 10.88 7.75
CA ARG A 563 -6.61 10.99 7.35
C ARG A 563 -6.81 10.79 5.84
N LEU A 564 -5.99 11.43 5.01
CA LEU A 564 -6.07 11.24 3.56
C LEU A 564 -5.87 9.76 3.19
N ARG A 565 -4.99 9.03 3.91
CA ARG A 565 -4.78 7.57 3.77
C ARG A 565 -6.01 6.71 4.08
N GLN A 566 -7.07 7.25 4.68
CA GLN A 566 -8.34 6.56 4.92
C GLN A 566 -9.39 6.82 3.82
N ILE A 567 -9.28 7.94 3.11
CA ILE A 567 -10.29 8.42 2.16
C ILE A 567 -9.90 8.12 0.71
N ILE A 568 -8.63 8.29 0.36
CA ILE A 568 -8.13 8.17 -1.02
C ILE A 568 -7.38 6.84 -1.21
N SER A 569 -7.47 6.22 -2.39
CA SER A 569 -6.79 4.96 -2.70
C SER A 569 -5.26 5.13 -2.84
N LEU A 570 -4.50 4.05 -2.63
CA LEU A 570 -3.03 4.09 -2.59
C LEU A 570 -2.40 4.57 -3.92
N ASP A 571 -3.04 4.24 -5.05
CA ASP A 571 -2.66 4.72 -6.38
C ASP A 571 -2.78 6.25 -6.50
N ALA A 572 -3.84 6.85 -5.96
CA ALA A 572 -4.02 8.30 -5.94
C ALA A 572 -3.02 8.98 -4.98
N HIS A 573 -2.78 8.39 -3.80
CA HIS A 573 -1.75 8.87 -2.86
C HIS A 573 -0.37 8.95 -3.49
N ARG A 574 0.01 7.90 -4.24
CA ARG A 574 1.27 7.86 -4.98
C ARG A 574 1.28 8.91 -6.10
N ALA A 575 0.22 8.97 -6.91
CA ALA A 575 0.10 9.89 -8.04
C ALA A 575 0.13 11.37 -7.62
N GLN A 576 -0.49 11.71 -6.49
CA GLN A 576 -0.50 13.06 -5.89
C GLN A 576 0.79 13.39 -5.12
N ALA A 577 1.81 12.51 -5.13
CA ALA A 577 3.05 12.66 -4.37
C ALA A 577 2.84 12.90 -2.85
N LEU A 578 1.73 12.40 -2.29
CA LEU A 578 1.41 12.50 -0.86
C LEU A 578 2.14 11.45 0.00
N LEU A 579 2.70 10.43 -0.64
CA LEU A 579 3.62 9.48 0.00
C LEU A 579 5.04 10.06 -0.02
N GLU A 580 5.68 10.09 1.15
CA GLU A 580 7.13 10.26 1.19
C GLU A 580 7.82 9.02 0.61
N PHE A 581 8.96 9.21 -0.05
CA PHE A 581 9.77 8.14 -0.67
C PHE A 581 10.22 7.02 0.29
N GLU A 582 10.05 7.21 1.60
CA GLU A 582 10.45 6.27 2.65
C GLU A 582 9.26 5.46 3.23
N ASP A 583 8.00 5.80 2.90
CA ASP A 583 6.79 5.19 3.49
C ASP A 583 6.32 3.90 2.75
N GLU A 584 6.82 3.57 1.54
CA GLU A 584 6.25 2.49 0.69
C GLU A 584 6.24 1.09 1.33
N ASP A 585 7.26 0.75 2.13
CA ASP A 585 7.45 -0.59 2.72
C ASP A 585 6.62 -0.83 4.00
N ASP A 586 6.30 0.22 4.78
CA ASP A 586 5.55 0.08 6.05
C ASP A 586 4.04 -0.19 5.81
N HIS A 587 3.58 -0.11 4.56
CA HIS A 587 2.17 -0.24 4.18
C HIS A 587 1.58 -1.66 4.30
N GLU A 588 2.36 -2.74 4.12
CA GLU A 588 1.84 -4.11 4.33
C GLU A 588 1.67 -4.43 5.82
N ALA A 589 2.49 -3.86 6.72
CA ALA A 589 2.39 -4.10 8.17
C ALA A 589 1.16 -3.41 8.80
N LEU A 590 0.90 -2.15 8.43
CA LEU A 590 -0.25 -1.35 8.87
C LEU A 590 -1.62 -1.90 8.40
N ALA A 591 -1.64 -2.88 7.49
CA ALA A 591 -2.87 -3.54 7.07
C ALA A 591 -3.42 -4.55 8.10
N SER A 592 -2.58 -5.06 9.01
CA SER A 592 -2.95 -6.12 9.97
C SER A 592 -3.75 -5.63 11.18
N ALA A 593 -3.55 -4.38 11.60
CA ALA A 593 -4.27 -3.75 12.71
C ALA A 593 -5.63 -3.21 12.24
N LYS A 594 -6.57 -4.14 12.01
CA LYS A 594 -7.95 -3.97 11.54
C LYS A 594 -8.75 -2.77 12.10
N TRP A 595 -8.35 -2.23 13.25
CA TRP A 595 -9.11 -1.28 14.07
C TRP A 595 -8.53 0.13 14.19
N GLU A 596 -7.32 0.38 13.67
CA GLU A 596 -6.65 1.68 13.79
C GLU A 596 -7.27 2.80 12.92
N LYS A 597 -8.21 2.47 12.03
CA LYS A 597 -8.66 3.34 10.94
C LYS A 597 -9.85 4.27 11.23
N GLY A 598 -10.38 4.31 12.44
CA GLY A 598 -11.51 5.20 12.76
C GLY A 598 -11.84 5.27 14.26
N PRO A 599 -12.61 6.28 14.70
CA PRO A 599 -13.04 6.44 16.08
C PRO A 599 -13.92 5.26 16.54
N ASP A 600 -13.98 5.01 17.85
CA ASP A 600 -14.94 4.08 18.44
C ASP A 600 -16.38 4.58 18.19
N PRO A 601 -17.25 3.82 17.51
CA PRO A 601 -18.61 4.26 17.18
C PRO A 601 -19.53 4.43 18.40
N PHE A 602 -19.17 3.90 19.58
CA PHE A 602 -19.99 4.01 20.79
C PHE A 602 -19.58 5.17 21.70
N SER A 603 -18.30 5.25 22.07
CA SER A 603 -17.80 6.36 22.90
C SER A 603 -17.49 7.64 22.12
N GLY A 604 -17.20 7.51 20.81
CA GLY A 604 -16.64 8.58 19.98
C GLY A 604 -15.13 8.79 20.14
N GLN A 605 -14.41 7.92 20.86
CA GLN A 605 -12.97 8.08 21.10
C GLN A 605 -12.15 7.88 19.81
N PRO A 606 -11.28 8.84 19.40
CA PRO A 606 -10.37 8.67 18.27
C PRO A 606 -9.38 7.52 18.49
N ALA A 607 -9.03 6.79 17.44
CA ALA A 607 -8.10 5.65 17.53
C ALA A 607 -6.66 6.09 17.86
N SER A 608 -6.19 7.19 17.27
CA SER A 608 -4.82 7.68 17.47
C SER A 608 -4.71 8.58 18.71
N SER A 609 -3.58 8.50 19.43
CA SER A 609 -3.35 9.36 20.60
C SER A 609 -3.16 10.84 20.22
N GLN A 610 -2.77 11.10 18.98
CA GLN A 610 -2.68 12.44 18.39
C GLN A 610 -4.06 13.04 18.21
N GLU A 611 -4.99 12.33 17.58
CA GLU A 611 -6.36 12.83 17.40
C GLU A 611 -7.15 12.91 18.71
N GLN A 612 -6.81 12.07 19.71
CA GLN A 612 -7.27 12.27 21.08
C GLN A 612 -6.84 13.65 21.62
N VAL A 613 -5.57 14.04 21.49
CA VAL A 613 -5.08 15.37 21.89
C VAL A 613 -5.76 16.49 21.08
N LEU A 614 -5.85 16.36 19.76
CA LEU A 614 -6.51 17.35 18.91
C LEU A 614 -7.99 17.54 19.26
N GLY A 615 -8.72 16.45 19.50
CA GLY A 615 -10.14 16.47 19.88
C GLY A 615 -10.37 17.11 21.25
N TRP A 616 -9.49 16.86 22.23
CA TRP A 616 -9.55 17.55 23.52
C TRP A 616 -9.33 19.06 23.38
N LEU A 617 -8.30 19.48 22.64
CA LEU A 617 -8.01 20.90 22.40
C LEU A 617 -9.13 21.61 21.63
N GLN A 618 -9.83 20.90 20.73
CA GLN A 618 -11.02 21.39 20.04
C GLN A 618 -12.23 21.56 20.97
N ALA A 619 -12.41 20.64 21.93
CA ALA A 619 -13.52 20.67 22.89
C ALA A 619 -13.38 21.73 24.00
N GLY A 620 -12.24 22.45 24.06
CA GLY A 620 -11.98 23.49 25.05
C GLY A 620 -11.17 23.04 26.27
N PHE A 621 -10.60 21.84 26.25
CA PHE A 621 -9.63 21.40 27.28
C PHE A 621 -8.31 22.16 27.17
N ALA A 622 -7.64 22.33 28.30
CA ALA A 622 -6.37 23.04 28.40
C ALA A 622 -5.20 22.15 27.95
N PRO A 623 -4.15 22.71 27.31
CA PRO A 623 -2.90 21.99 27.03
C PRO A 623 -2.26 21.35 28.26
N THR A 624 -2.49 21.94 29.42
CA THR A 624 -1.97 21.54 30.73
C THR A 624 -2.86 20.54 31.47
N ASP A 625 -4.02 20.17 30.93
CA ASP A 625 -4.90 19.18 31.55
C ASP A 625 -4.20 17.82 31.65
N ARG A 626 -4.40 17.12 32.77
CA ARG A 626 -3.60 15.95 33.14
C ARG A 626 -3.55 14.87 32.04
N PHE A 627 -4.68 14.53 31.45
CA PHE A 627 -4.77 13.51 30.40
C PHE A 627 -4.16 13.99 29.07
N VAL A 628 -4.23 15.29 28.76
CA VAL A 628 -3.50 15.89 27.63
C VAL A 628 -2.00 15.77 27.86
N MET A 629 -1.52 16.18 29.03
CA MET A 629 -0.10 16.10 29.43
C MET A 629 0.45 14.67 29.44
N GLU A 630 -0.32 13.69 29.93
CA GLU A 630 0.05 12.27 29.89
C GLU A 630 0.23 11.78 28.44
N LYS A 631 -0.65 12.19 27.51
CA LYS A 631 -0.50 11.90 26.09
C LYS A 631 0.62 12.68 25.43
N LEU A 632 0.84 13.96 25.75
CA LEU A 632 1.96 14.75 25.22
C LEU A 632 3.31 14.14 25.61
N VAL A 633 3.49 13.68 26.85
CA VAL A 633 4.72 12.95 27.26
C VAL A 633 4.89 11.66 26.45
N TYR A 634 3.82 10.93 26.16
CA TYR A 634 3.87 9.75 25.30
C TYR A 634 4.23 10.10 23.84
N LEU A 635 3.59 11.13 23.27
CA LEU A 635 3.77 11.57 21.90
C LEU A 635 5.17 12.18 21.66
N GLN A 636 5.63 13.06 22.55
CA GLN A 636 7.00 13.60 22.50
C GLN A 636 8.03 12.48 22.68
N LYS A 637 7.81 11.53 23.60
CA LYS A 637 8.68 10.34 23.71
C LYS A 637 8.69 9.53 22.41
N LYS A 638 7.52 9.28 21.80
CA LYS A 638 7.38 8.55 20.54
C LYS A 638 8.21 9.25 19.45
N LEU A 639 7.97 10.54 19.23
CA LEU A 639 8.67 11.39 18.26
C LEU A 639 10.20 11.41 18.47
N MET A 640 10.67 11.65 19.70
CA MET A 640 12.11 11.66 20.00
C MET A 640 12.74 10.26 19.87
N THR A 641 11.98 9.20 20.13
CA THR A 641 12.46 7.82 19.90
C THR A 641 12.54 7.52 18.40
N GLU A 642 11.53 7.98 17.64
CA GLU A 642 11.46 7.90 16.17
C GLU A 642 12.62 8.64 15.51
N ALA A 643 12.98 9.85 15.95
CA ALA A 643 14.16 10.58 15.45
C ALA A 643 15.46 9.73 15.42
N VAL A 644 15.55 8.70 16.27
CA VAL A 644 16.66 7.73 16.33
C VAL A 644 16.26 6.33 15.82
N ASN A 645 14.97 6.00 15.73
CA ASN A 645 14.44 4.65 15.46
C ASN A 645 13.08 4.69 14.71
N VAL A 646 13.05 5.02 13.42
CA VAL A 646 11.85 4.87 12.56
C VAL A 646 11.92 3.52 11.82
N GLY A 647 11.39 2.44 12.40
CA GLY A 647 11.32 1.14 11.71
C GLY A 647 12.69 0.66 11.18
N ASN A 648 12.86 0.65 9.86
CA ASN A 648 14.13 0.29 9.19
C ASN A 648 15.16 1.44 9.13
N SER A 649 14.75 2.69 9.35
CA SER A 649 15.54 3.91 9.19
C SER A 649 15.87 4.56 10.54
N ARG A 650 17.15 4.82 10.80
CA ARG A 650 17.59 5.54 12.01
C ARG A 650 18.17 6.92 11.66
N TYR A 651 18.12 7.82 12.64
CA TYR A 651 18.73 9.16 12.61
C TYR A 651 18.14 10.06 11.52
N ARG A 652 16.83 10.38 11.63
CA ARG A 652 16.13 11.25 10.69
C ARG A 652 16.51 12.73 10.93
N ILE A 653 17.75 13.07 10.60
CA ILE A 653 18.30 14.43 10.72
C ILE A 653 17.80 15.25 9.53
N ALA A 654 17.09 16.34 9.80
CA ALA A 654 16.68 17.30 8.79
C ALA A 654 17.82 18.28 8.49
N ILE A 655 18.13 18.50 7.21
CA ILE A 655 19.05 19.57 6.79
C ILE A 655 18.21 20.70 6.20
N PRO A 656 18.18 21.91 6.82
CA PRO A 656 17.39 23.03 6.30
C PRO A 656 17.81 23.47 4.90
N GLU A 657 19.12 23.53 4.64
CA GLU A 657 19.69 23.89 3.33
C GLU A 657 19.89 22.64 2.45
N SER A 658 18.77 21.94 2.21
CA SER A 658 18.71 20.77 1.32
C SER A 658 17.35 20.58 0.65
N VAL A 659 17.34 19.87 -0.49
CA VAL A 659 16.14 19.49 -1.23
C VAL A 659 16.23 18.05 -1.73
N ARG A 660 15.09 17.37 -1.87
CA ARG A 660 14.97 16.06 -2.50
C ARG A 660 14.02 16.19 -3.67
N ALA A 661 14.47 15.87 -4.86
CA ALA A 661 13.68 15.94 -6.08
C ALA A 661 14.05 14.80 -7.05
N PHE A 662 13.24 14.58 -8.08
CA PHE A 662 13.64 13.75 -9.20
C PHE A 662 14.86 14.34 -9.90
N ILE A 663 15.74 13.46 -10.37
CA ILE A 663 16.80 13.83 -11.31
C ILE A 663 16.32 13.66 -12.75
N VAL A 664 16.67 14.62 -13.59
CA VAL A 664 16.44 14.59 -15.03
C VAL A 664 17.75 14.84 -15.78
N PRO A 665 17.97 14.24 -16.96
CA PRO A 665 19.08 14.61 -17.82
C PRO A 665 18.83 16.01 -18.42
N ASP A 666 19.91 16.76 -18.67
CA ASP A 666 19.86 18.05 -19.33
C ASP A 666 19.22 17.95 -20.74
N PRO A 667 18.02 18.53 -20.95
CA PRO A 667 17.28 18.43 -22.19
C PRO A 667 17.77 19.43 -23.26
N LEU A 668 18.67 20.36 -22.90
CA LEU A 668 19.22 21.39 -23.80
C LEU A 668 20.72 21.20 -24.07
N GLY A 669 21.42 20.39 -23.26
CA GLY A 669 22.86 20.16 -23.38
C GLY A 669 23.72 21.38 -23.01
N VAL A 670 23.20 22.26 -22.16
CA VAL A 670 23.85 23.51 -21.74
C VAL A 670 24.84 23.30 -20.58
N LEU A 671 24.60 22.33 -19.69
CA LEU A 671 25.42 22.04 -18.51
C LEU A 671 26.69 21.26 -18.86
N ASP A 672 27.84 21.63 -18.30
CA ASP A 672 29.11 20.89 -18.45
C ASP A 672 29.29 19.74 -17.43
N GLU A 673 30.28 18.85 -17.64
CA GLU A 673 30.53 17.74 -16.71
C GLU A 673 30.80 18.29 -15.29
N GLY A 674 30.04 17.79 -14.30
CA GLY A 674 30.13 18.23 -12.91
C GLY A 674 29.29 19.47 -12.57
N GLN A 675 28.53 20.01 -13.53
CA GLN A 675 27.49 21.01 -13.28
C GLN A 675 26.11 20.37 -13.12
N VAL A 676 25.29 21.00 -12.29
CA VAL A 676 23.86 20.70 -12.11
C VAL A 676 23.06 21.99 -12.08
N PHE A 677 21.76 21.93 -12.39
CA PHE A 677 20.82 23.04 -12.23
C PHE A 677 19.64 22.61 -11.36
N PHE A 678 19.22 23.48 -10.44
CA PHE A 678 18.00 23.30 -9.67
C PHE A 678 17.34 24.65 -9.43
N ALA A 679 16.06 24.72 -9.81
CA ALA A 679 15.21 25.87 -9.60
C ALA A 679 13.86 25.41 -9.03
N SER A 680 13.35 26.14 -8.05
CA SER A 680 12.10 25.83 -7.36
C SER A 680 10.97 26.74 -7.84
N SER A 681 9.77 26.19 -8.05
CA SER A 681 8.59 26.98 -8.42
C SER A 681 8.16 27.95 -7.31
N GLN A 682 8.44 27.60 -6.05
CA GLN A 682 8.25 28.45 -4.87
C GLN A 682 9.59 28.96 -4.33
N PRO A 683 9.66 30.18 -3.76
CA PRO A 683 10.91 30.70 -3.22
C PRO A 683 11.35 29.92 -1.97
N ILE A 684 12.58 29.43 -1.98
CA ILE A 684 13.23 28.72 -0.88
C ILE A 684 13.95 29.73 0.02
N GLN A 685 13.77 29.60 1.34
CA GLN A 685 14.55 30.35 2.31
C GLN A 685 15.95 29.74 2.43
N THR A 686 16.97 30.57 2.25
CA THR A 686 18.39 30.23 2.40
C THR A 686 19.04 31.15 3.42
N ASN A 687 20.08 30.67 4.10
CA ASN A 687 20.84 31.46 5.06
C ASN A 687 21.73 32.50 4.35
N ARG A 688 22.23 32.17 3.16
CA ARG A 688 23.16 33.01 2.38
C ARG A 688 22.47 34.13 1.58
N SER A 689 21.32 33.85 0.97
CA SER A 689 20.69 34.73 -0.02
C SER A 689 19.26 35.16 0.33
N GLY A 690 18.74 34.79 1.50
CA GLY A 690 17.34 35.02 1.83
C GLY A 690 16.41 34.13 0.98
N LEU A 691 15.33 34.70 0.46
CA LEU A 691 14.42 33.99 -0.45
C LEU A 691 15.01 33.94 -1.88
N THR A 692 15.31 32.75 -2.37
CA THR A 692 15.75 32.51 -3.75
C THR A 692 14.97 31.37 -4.38
N HIS A 693 14.81 31.38 -5.70
CA HIS A 693 14.29 30.24 -6.44
C HIS A 693 15.39 29.34 -7.02
N CYS A 694 16.57 29.89 -7.34
CA CYS A 694 17.67 29.13 -7.95
C CYS A 694 18.77 28.91 -6.91
N ILE A 695 19.25 27.67 -6.81
CA ILE A 695 20.39 27.32 -5.95
C ILE A 695 21.66 27.36 -6.80
N THR A 696 22.73 27.95 -6.26
CA THR A 696 24.02 28.13 -6.96
C THR A 696 25.20 27.92 -6.03
N GLY A 697 26.34 27.51 -6.58
CA GLY A 697 27.57 27.24 -5.83
C GLY A 697 27.80 25.75 -5.56
N PRO A 698 28.79 25.39 -4.70
CA PRO A 698 29.09 24.00 -4.40
C PRO A 698 27.92 23.31 -3.68
N VAL A 699 27.50 22.15 -4.19
CA VAL A 699 26.45 21.31 -3.58
C VAL A 699 26.91 19.85 -3.49
N LEU A 700 26.36 19.11 -2.53
CA LEU A 700 26.48 17.65 -2.51
C LEU A 700 25.22 17.04 -3.11
N VAL A 701 25.37 15.99 -3.92
CA VAL A 701 24.27 15.15 -4.43
C VAL A 701 24.49 13.70 -3.97
N SER A 702 23.43 13.04 -3.50
CA SER A 702 23.47 11.62 -3.13
C SER A 702 22.11 10.95 -3.28
N ARG A 703 22.11 9.65 -3.61
CA ARG A 703 20.93 8.80 -3.78
C ARG A 703 20.84 7.79 -2.63
N ASN A 704 19.61 7.45 -2.22
CA ASN A 704 19.37 6.36 -1.27
C ASN A 704 19.20 5.03 -2.02
N PRO A 705 19.80 3.91 -1.56
CA PRO A 705 20.74 3.80 -0.43
C PRO A 705 22.15 4.27 -0.81
N CYS A 706 22.82 5.00 0.08
CA CYS A 706 24.18 5.53 -0.13
C CYS A 706 25.22 4.54 0.43
N ILE A 707 25.63 3.54 -0.35
CA ILE A 707 26.37 2.36 0.13
C ILE A 707 27.89 2.52 -0.05
N GLN A 708 28.34 2.97 -1.21
CA GLN A 708 29.76 3.20 -1.46
C GLN A 708 30.17 4.58 -0.97
N ILE A 709 31.44 4.75 -0.58
CA ILE A 709 32.00 6.05 -0.19
C ILE A 709 31.95 7.09 -1.33
N SER A 710 31.72 6.65 -2.57
CA SER A 710 31.51 7.47 -3.78
C SER A 710 30.06 7.89 -4.04
N ASP A 711 29.08 7.33 -3.34
CA ASP A 711 27.63 7.55 -3.61
C ASP A 711 27.14 8.94 -3.15
N THR A 712 28.02 9.75 -2.56
CA THR A 712 27.85 11.20 -2.38
C THR A 712 28.89 11.93 -3.24
N ARG A 713 28.46 12.84 -4.12
CA ARG A 713 29.35 13.64 -4.97
C ARG A 713 29.17 15.13 -4.71
N LYS A 714 30.28 15.84 -4.54
CA LYS A 714 30.35 17.31 -4.59
C LYS A 714 30.43 17.77 -6.04
N VAL A 715 29.49 18.61 -6.45
CA VAL A 715 29.28 19.15 -7.80
C VAL A 715 28.99 20.66 -7.72
N LEU A 716 28.88 21.33 -8.86
CA LEU A 716 28.60 22.77 -8.94
C LEU A 716 27.16 23.02 -9.39
N ALA A 717 26.32 23.62 -8.54
CA ALA A 717 25.04 24.17 -8.97
C ALA A 717 25.28 25.50 -9.71
N VAL A 718 24.79 25.61 -10.94
CA VAL A 718 24.93 26.79 -11.80
C VAL A 718 23.57 27.41 -12.11
N ASN A 719 23.55 28.71 -12.40
CA ASN A 719 22.37 29.39 -12.92
C ASN A 719 22.39 29.31 -14.46
N SER A 720 21.46 28.56 -15.05
CA SER A 720 21.21 28.55 -16.50
C SER A 720 19.94 29.32 -16.80
N HIS A 721 20.07 30.36 -17.63
CA HIS A 721 18.92 31.16 -18.08
C HIS A 721 18.02 30.33 -19.01
N GLU A 722 18.58 29.40 -19.78
CA GLU A 722 17.90 28.55 -20.75
C GLU A 722 16.99 27.53 -20.06
N LEU A 723 17.48 26.86 -19.02
CA LEU A 723 16.67 25.93 -18.23
C LEU A 723 15.62 26.66 -17.38
N TRP A 724 16.00 27.81 -16.80
CA TRP A 724 15.08 28.67 -16.04
C TRP A 724 13.93 29.24 -16.89
N SER A 725 14.24 29.85 -18.04
CA SER A 725 13.25 30.47 -18.93
C SER A 725 12.29 29.46 -19.56
N ARG A 726 12.72 28.20 -19.70
CA ARG A 726 11.87 27.06 -20.11
C ARG A 726 11.22 26.33 -18.93
N SER A 727 11.18 26.93 -17.74
CA SER A 727 10.43 26.45 -16.56
C SER A 727 10.75 25.01 -16.15
N TYR A 728 12.03 24.60 -16.22
CA TYR A 728 12.48 23.33 -15.64
C TYR A 728 12.60 23.45 -14.12
N PHE A 729 11.45 23.54 -13.45
CA PHE A 729 11.34 23.71 -12.00
C PHE A 729 11.11 22.39 -11.26
N ASP A 730 11.43 22.37 -9.98
CA ASP A 730 11.14 21.28 -9.03
C ASP A 730 11.78 19.92 -9.40
N VAL A 731 12.85 19.96 -10.18
CA VAL A 731 13.70 18.83 -10.61
C VAL A 731 15.17 19.23 -10.56
N ILE A 732 16.06 18.27 -10.29
CA ILE A 732 17.52 18.49 -10.36
C ILE A 732 18.00 18.03 -11.74
N VAL A 733 18.48 18.97 -12.55
CA VAL A 733 18.97 18.71 -13.91
C VAL A 733 20.45 18.36 -13.85
N PHE A 734 20.82 17.19 -14.38
CA PHE A 734 22.20 16.70 -14.48
C PHE A 734 22.73 16.84 -15.91
N SER A 735 23.99 17.25 -16.07
CA SER A 735 24.64 17.32 -17.39
C SER A 735 24.60 15.99 -18.15
N THR A 736 24.32 16.08 -19.46
CA THR A 736 24.43 15.00 -20.44
C THR A 736 25.81 14.89 -21.10
N LYS A 737 26.78 15.71 -20.65
CA LYS A 737 28.18 15.71 -21.16
C LYS A 737 29.11 14.90 -20.24
N GLY A 738 30.30 14.57 -20.76
CA GLY A 738 31.36 13.89 -20.02
C GLY A 738 31.58 12.44 -20.46
N SER A 739 32.24 11.66 -19.58
CA SER A 739 32.58 10.24 -19.82
C SER A 739 31.59 9.22 -19.22
N ARG A 740 30.76 9.63 -18.26
CA ARG A 740 29.69 8.80 -17.66
C ARG A 740 28.58 9.66 -17.06
N SER A 741 27.39 9.09 -16.92
CA SER A 741 26.26 9.75 -16.24
C SER A 741 26.57 10.01 -14.76
N LEU A 742 26.23 11.20 -14.25
CA LEU A 742 26.34 11.51 -12.82
C LEU A 742 25.42 10.64 -11.97
N ALA A 743 24.23 10.27 -12.47
CA ALA A 743 23.31 9.37 -11.77
C ALA A 743 23.98 8.01 -11.48
N SER A 744 24.77 7.48 -12.43
CA SER A 744 25.48 6.22 -12.28
C SER A 744 26.53 6.20 -11.17
N LEU A 745 27.02 7.37 -10.73
CA LEU A 745 27.95 7.49 -9.60
C LEU A 745 27.23 7.51 -8.24
N LEU A 746 25.90 7.66 -8.22
CA LEU A 746 25.09 7.71 -7.01
C LEU A 746 24.45 6.34 -6.76
N SER A 747 25.25 5.38 -6.30
CA SER A 747 24.84 3.99 -6.10
C SER A 747 24.33 3.28 -7.37
N GLY A 748 24.87 3.61 -8.54
CA GLY A 748 24.44 3.03 -9.82
C GLY A 748 23.04 3.47 -10.28
N GLY A 749 22.67 4.73 -10.02
CA GLY A 749 21.37 5.29 -10.39
C GLY A 749 21.21 5.62 -11.87
N ASP A 750 19.97 5.89 -12.25
CA ASP A 750 19.51 6.26 -13.60
C ASP A 750 18.48 7.40 -13.52
N TYR A 751 17.72 7.66 -14.59
CA TYR A 751 16.68 8.69 -14.64
C TYR A 751 15.27 8.08 -14.81
N ASP A 752 15.04 6.84 -14.37
CA ASP A 752 13.75 6.12 -14.50
C ASP A 752 12.73 6.44 -13.37
N GLY A 753 13.12 7.40 -12.52
CA GLY A 753 12.39 7.93 -11.37
C GLY A 753 13.21 7.97 -10.08
N ASP A 754 14.55 7.96 -10.17
CA ASP A 754 15.43 8.19 -9.04
C ASP A 754 15.24 9.60 -8.44
N THR A 755 15.37 9.67 -7.11
CA THR A 755 15.45 10.95 -6.40
C THR A 755 16.78 11.12 -5.70
N VAL A 756 17.26 12.36 -5.69
CA VAL A 756 18.54 12.75 -5.11
C VAL A 756 18.31 13.79 -4.04
N VAL A 757 19.01 13.63 -2.92
CA VAL A 757 19.16 14.69 -1.91
C VAL A 757 20.28 15.59 -2.38
N MET A 758 19.97 16.87 -2.61
CA MET A 758 20.94 17.92 -2.89
C MET A 758 21.09 18.82 -1.65
N ILE A 759 22.32 19.02 -1.17
CA ILE A 759 22.65 19.79 0.03
C ILE A 759 23.55 20.98 -0.35
N TRP A 760 23.22 22.19 0.08
CA TRP A 760 24.03 23.41 -0.15
C TRP A 760 24.53 24.10 1.14
N ASP A 761 24.23 23.52 2.31
CA ASP A 761 24.76 23.94 3.62
C ASP A 761 26.30 24.05 3.60
N GLU A 762 26.86 25.19 4.00
CA GLU A 762 28.30 25.44 3.98
C GLU A 762 29.09 24.54 4.93
N LEU A 763 28.54 24.26 6.11
CA LEU A 763 29.18 23.46 7.16
C LEU A 763 29.34 21.99 6.75
N ILE A 764 28.55 21.54 5.78
CA ILE A 764 28.63 20.22 5.17
C ILE A 764 29.42 20.27 3.85
N THR A 765 29.05 21.18 2.94
CA THR A 765 29.62 21.25 1.58
C THR A 765 31.08 21.67 1.57
N ALA A 766 31.51 22.62 2.39
CA ALA A 766 32.88 23.12 2.39
C ALA A 766 33.91 22.03 2.78
N PRO A 767 33.79 21.34 3.93
CA PRO A 767 34.76 20.31 4.33
C PRO A 767 34.66 19.00 3.54
N PHE A 768 33.54 18.71 2.89
CA PHE A 768 33.35 17.46 2.13
C PHE A 768 34.36 17.32 0.99
N GLN A 769 34.98 16.14 0.91
CA GLN A 769 35.93 15.75 -0.14
C GLN A 769 35.36 14.59 -0.98
N ASN A 770 35.44 14.73 -2.30
CA ASN A 770 35.07 13.66 -3.24
C ASN A 770 36.06 12.48 -3.11
N SER A 771 35.56 11.31 -2.75
CA SER A 771 36.29 10.04 -2.85
C SER A 771 36.59 9.64 -4.31
N HIS A 772 37.43 8.63 -4.51
CA HIS A 772 37.83 8.18 -5.85
C HIS A 772 36.64 7.57 -6.61
N LYS A 773 36.51 7.86 -7.92
CA LYS A 773 35.37 7.36 -8.74
C LYS A 773 35.34 5.82 -8.83
N GLU A 774 36.49 5.15 -8.66
CA GLU A 774 36.61 3.67 -8.70
C GLU A 774 35.79 2.94 -7.63
N PHE A 775 35.45 3.56 -6.50
CA PHE A 775 34.59 2.92 -5.49
C PHE A 775 33.14 2.71 -5.99
N ALA A 776 32.73 3.35 -7.08
CA ALA A 776 31.40 3.16 -7.65
C ALA A 776 31.25 1.81 -8.37
N ASP A 777 32.34 1.27 -8.94
CA ASP A 777 32.30 0.11 -9.82
C ASP A 777 33.09 -1.08 -9.22
N PRO A 778 32.54 -2.30 -9.20
CA PRO A 778 33.26 -3.45 -8.70
C PRO A 778 34.41 -3.85 -9.65
N ALA A 779 35.42 -4.55 -9.11
CA ALA A 779 36.49 -5.15 -9.91
C ALA A 779 35.95 -6.03 -11.05
N ALA A 780 36.64 -6.05 -12.20
CA ALA A 780 36.14 -6.70 -13.42
C ALA A 780 35.79 -8.21 -13.27
N ASP A 781 36.46 -8.91 -12.36
CA ASP A 781 36.21 -10.34 -12.07
C ASP A 781 35.25 -10.59 -10.89
N PHE A 782 34.66 -9.53 -10.32
CA PHE A 782 33.79 -9.59 -9.15
C PHE A 782 32.54 -10.47 -9.36
N GLU A 783 31.85 -10.31 -10.49
CA GLU A 783 30.65 -11.12 -10.79
C GLU A 783 31.04 -12.61 -10.88
N GLN A 784 32.08 -12.92 -11.66
CA GLN A 784 32.58 -14.29 -11.85
C GLN A 784 33.07 -14.92 -10.55
N LYS A 785 33.69 -14.15 -9.65
CA LYS A 785 34.15 -14.65 -8.34
C LYS A 785 32.98 -14.96 -7.42
N ASN A 786 32.04 -14.03 -7.26
CA ASN A 786 31.05 -14.07 -6.18
C ASN A 786 29.70 -14.73 -6.54
N PHE A 787 29.31 -14.73 -7.82
CA PHE A 787 27.96 -15.14 -8.25
C PHE A 787 27.98 -16.30 -9.27
N ASN A 788 26.89 -17.07 -9.25
CA ASN A 788 26.45 -17.91 -10.37
C ASN A 788 25.47 -17.08 -11.22
N LYS A 789 25.59 -17.14 -12.54
CA LYS A 789 24.71 -16.43 -13.48
C LYS A 789 23.93 -17.43 -14.33
N SER A 790 22.60 -17.40 -14.23
CA SER A 790 21.77 -18.13 -15.19
C SER A 790 21.88 -17.46 -16.57
N LYS A 791 22.36 -18.22 -17.57
CA LYS A 791 22.48 -17.78 -18.96
C LYS A 791 21.31 -18.21 -19.85
N VAL A 792 20.27 -18.81 -19.27
CA VAL A 792 19.13 -19.35 -20.04
C VAL A 792 18.34 -18.21 -20.69
N VAL A 793 18.29 -18.22 -22.02
CA VAL A 793 17.53 -17.28 -22.84
C VAL A 793 16.28 -17.94 -23.42
N LEU A 794 15.23 -17.15 -23.64
CA LEU A 794 13.90 -17.65 -24.04
C LEU A 794 13.91 -18.44 -25.35
N ARG A 795 14.71 -18.01 -26.34
CA ARG A 795 14.83 -18.71 -27.62
C ARG A 795 15.28 -20.18 -27.46
N ASP A 796 16.14 -20.47 -26.48
CA ASP A 796 16.69 -21.81 -26.27
C ASP A 796 15.62 -22.71 -25.64
N ILE A 797 14.88 -22.19 -24.65
CA ILE A 797 13.72 -22.84 -24.02
C ILE A 797 12.63 -23.14 -25.08
N LYS A 798 12.29 -22.14 -25.90
CA LYS A 798 11.30 -22.25 -26.99
C LYS A 798 11.69 -23.36 -27.96
N THR A 799 12.92 -23.36 -28.45
CA THR A 799 13.43 -24.38 -29.38
C THR A 799 13.34 -25.78 -28.78
N GLN A 800 13.64 -25.95 -27.49
CA GLN A 800 13.52 -27.24 -26.80
C GLN A 800 12.05 -27.70 -26.64
N ALA A 801 11.13 -26.78 -26.34
CA ALA A 801 9.70 -27.09 -26.22
C ALA A 801 9.09 -27.50 -27.58
N GLU A 802 9.43 -26.77 -28.64
CA GLU A 802 8.97 -27.02 -30.02
C GLU A 802 9.51 -28.35 -30.56
N LEU A 803 10.82 -28.62 -30.43
CA LEU A 803 11.42 -29.91 -30.80
C LEU A 803 10.85 -31.08 -29.98
N GLY A 804 10.48 -30.84 -28.73
CA GLY A 804 9.93 -31.85 -27.83
C GLY A 804 8.41 -32.06 -27.92
N LYS A 805 7.68 -31.23 -28.70
CA LYS A 805 6.20 -31.13 -28.68
C LYS A 805 5.60 -31.03 -27.27
N LYS A 806 6.26 -30.28 -26.37
CA LYS A 806 5.81 -30.12 -24.98
C LYS A 806 5.11 -28.78 -24.77
N ASP A 807 4.07 -28.76 -23.96
CA ASP A 807 3.51 -27.52 -23.43
C ASP A 807 4.59 -26.79 -22.61
N ILE A 808 4.85 -25.54 -22.99
CA ILE A 808 5.82 -24.65 -22.34
C ILE A 808 5.23 -23.98 -21.09
N THR A 809 3.90 -23.96 -20.94
CA THR A 809 3.19 -23.23 -19.88
C THR A 809 3.63 -23.63 -18.47
N PRO A 810 3.78 -24.92 -18.10
CA PRO A 810 4.25 -25.33 -16.78
C PRO A 810 5.66 -24.78 -16.46
N TYR A 811 6.55 -24.75 -17.45
CA TYR A 811 7.92 -24.22 -17.30
C TYR A 811 7.93 -22.70 -17.11
N LEU A 812 7.07 -21.97 -17.84
CA LEU A 812 6.92 -20.52 -17.66
C LEU A 812 6.39 -20.19 -16.26
N VAL A 813 5.36 -20.91 -15.80
CA VAL A 813 4.83 -20.78 -14.44
C VAL A 813 5.92 -21.08 -13.40
N GLU A 814 6.65 -22.19 -13.54
CA GLU A 814 7.77 -22.52 -12.65
C GLU A 814 8.79 -21.38 -12.55
N ALA A 815 9.20 -20.81 -13.69
CA ALA A 815 10.12 -19.68 -13.74
C ALA A 815 9.54 -18.41 -13.08
N MET A 816 8.26 -18.13 -13.31
CA MET A 816 7.55 -16.98 -12.74
C MET A 816 7.33 -17.08 -11.22
N LEU A 817 7.33 -18.29 -10.66
CA LEU A 817 7.18 -18.54 -9.23
C LEU A 817 8.51 -18.61 -8.46
N GLN A 818 9.68 -18.52 -9.12
CA GLN A 818 10.97 -18.64 -8.44
C GLN A 818 11.23 -17.59 -7.34
N ASN A 819 10.54 -16.44 -7.37
CA ASN A 819 10.76 -15.32 -6.44
C ASN A 819 9.80 -15.31 -5.23
N ILE A 820 9.07 -16.41 -4.95
CA ILE A 820 8.24 -16.52 -3.73
C ILE A 820 9.05 -16.48 -2.42
N SER A 821 10.32 -16.89 -2.46
CA SER A 821 11.24 -16.85 -1.31
C SER A 821 12.08 -15.56 -1.32
N PRO A 822 12.39 -14.96 -0.16
CA PRO A 822 13.20 -13.74 -0.11
C PRO A 822 14.63 -13.99 -0.60
N ASN A 823 15.24 -13.01 -1.24
CA ASN A 823 16.63 -13.05 -1.68
C ASN A 823 17.61 -12.80 -0.52
N GLN A 824 18.92 -12.82 -0.81
CA GLN A 824 19.97 -12.63 0.19
C GLN A 824 20.25 -11.15 0.56
N LEU A 825 19.44 -10.20 0.08
CA LEU A 825 19.65 -8.76 0.23
C LEU A 825 19.78 -8.33 1.70
N GLY A 826 18.83 -8.74 2.55
CA GLY A 826 18.84 -8.39 3.97
C GLY A 826 20.04 -8.97 4.72
N ILE A 827 20.57 -10.11 4.27
CA ILE A 827 21.75 -10.76 4.84
C ILE A 827 23.01 -9.96 4.49
N TYR A 828 23.19 -9.61 3.21
CA TYR A 828 24.34 -8.81 2.78
C TYR A 828 24.30 -7.37 3.30
N ASN A 829 23.12 -6.79 3.57
CA ASN A 829 23.01 -5.52 4.29
C ASN A 829 23.63 -5.61 5.69
N VAL A 830 23.30 -6.67 6.46
CA VAL A 830 23.89 -6.91 7.80
C VAL A 830 25.41 -7.10 7.69
N PHE A 831 25.90 -7.84 6.68
CA PHE A 831 27.35 -8.04 6.52
C PHE A 831 28.09 -6.75 6.18
N TYR A 832 27.55 -5.96 5.24
CA TYR A 832 28.08 -4.64 4.89
C TYR A 832 28.13 -3.72 6.12
N ARG A 833 27.03 -3.61 6.88
CA ARG A 833 26.95 -2.78 8.10
C ARG A 833 27.96 -3.21 9.16
N ASN A 834 28.08 -4.52 9.42
CA ASN A 834 29.08 -5.05 10.35
C ASN A 834 30.52 -4.76 9.88
N CYS A 835 30.81 -4.90 8.59
CA CYS A 835 32.13 -4.59 8.03
C CYS A 835 32.46 -3.09 8.08
N ALA A 836 31.51 -2.22 7.71
CA ALA A 836 31.64 -0.77 7.78
C ALA A 836 31.88 -0.27 9.23
N TYR A 837 31.22 -0.90 10.21
CA TYR A 837 31.50 -0.62 11.62
C TYR A 837 32.90 -1.04 12.04
N VAL A 838 33.39 -2.22 11.63
CA VAL A 838 34.73 -2.69 12.03
C VAL A 838 35.86 -1.93 11.32
N HIS A 839 35.71 -1.69 10.02
CA HIS A 839 36.81 -1.27 9.12
C HIS A 839 36.69 0.14 8.52
N GLY A 840 35.52 0.79 8.56
CA GLY A 840 35.27 2.02 7.78
C GLY A 840 34.80 1.73 6.35
N LEU A 841 34.43 2.79 5.62
CA LEU A 841 33.85 2.70 4.26
C LEU A 841 34.89 2.59 3.13
N ASP A 842 36.10 3.11 3.34
CA ASP A 842 37.21 3.09 2.37
C ASP A 842 37.91 1.73 2.28
N HIS A 843 37.67 0.84 3.25
CA HIS A 843 38.30 -0.47 3.31
C HIS A 843 37.81 -1.41 2.19
N PRO A 844 38.70 -2.11 1.45
CA PRO A 844 38.32 -2.93 0.29
C PRO A 844 37.27 -4.01 0.56
N GLN A 845 37.26 -4.62 1.76
CA GLN A 845 36.24 -5.60 2.13
C GLN A 845 34.86 -4.97 2.33
N THR A 846 34.80 -3.72 2.82
CA THR A 846 33.54 -2.98 2.98
C THR A 846 32.98 -2.64 1.61
N ALA A 847 33.81 -2.10 0.71
CA ALA A 847 33.43 -1.84 -0.67
C ALA A 847 32.96 -3.11 -1.40
N ARG A 848 33.67 -4.24 -1.26
CA ARG A 848 33.26 -5.55 -1.77
C ARG A 848 31.85 -5.93 -1.29
N LEU A 849 31.57 -5.83 0.01
CA LEU A 849 30.27 -6.18 0.58
C LEU A 849 29.17 -5.19 0.17
N GLY A 850 29.49 -3.92 -0.05
CA GLY A 850 28.59 -2.93 -0.66
C GLY A 850 28.20 -3.30 -2.10
N HIS A 851 29.15 -3.77 -2.91
CA HIS A 851 28.87 -4.32 -4.24
C HIS A 851 28.08 -5.64 -4.17
N MET A 852 28.29 -6.47 -3.15
CA MET A 852 27.47 -7.68 -2.96
C MET A 852 26.02 -7.32 -2.65
N PHE A 853 25.79 -6.32 -1.78
CA PHE A 853 24.45 -5.83 -1.43
C PHE A 853 23.72 -5.24 -2.66
N THR A 854 24.37 -4.35 -3.42
CA THR A 854 23.77 -3.74 -4.62
C THR A 854 23.48 -4.77 -5.72
N GLN A 855 24.36 -5.74 -5.96
CA GLN A 855 24.07 -6.84 -6.88
C GLN A 855 22.96 -7.78 -6.37
N CYS A 856 22.80 -7.96 -5.06
CA CYS A 856 21.67 -8.71 -4.48
C CYS A 856 20.33 -7.97 -4.64
N LEU A 857 20.31 -6.64 -4.64
CA LEU A 857 19.12 -5.83 -4.93
C LEU A 857 18.62 -6.11 -6.35
N ASP A 858 19.58 -6.23 -7.28
CA ASP A 858 19.35 -6.50 -8.69
C ASP A 858 19.25 -7.99 -9.07
N ALA A 859 19.42 -8.92 -8.13
CA ALA A 859 19.49 -10.36 -8.40
C ALA A 859 18.32 -10.91 -9.23
N VAL A 860 17.10 -10.41 -8.98
CA VAL A 860 15.87 -10.83 -9.67
C VAL A 860 15.92 -10.49 -11.17
N LYS A 861 16.45 -9.32 -11.55
CA LYS A 861 16.53 -8.88 -12.96
C LYS A 861 17.78 -9.40 -13.67
N SER A 862 18.88 -9.62 -12.93
CA SER A 862 20.17 -10.05 -13.46
C SER A 862 20.32 -11.57 -13.56
N GLY A 863 19.55 -12.33 -12.77
CA GLY A 863 19.68 -13.78 -12.66
C GLY A 863 20.95 -14.23 -11.94
N LEU A 864 21.47 -13.37 -11.06
CA LEU A 864 22.65 -13.64 -10.24
C LEU A 864 22.25 -14.26 -8.90
N GLU A 865 22.84 -15.40 -8.58
CA GLU A 865 22.74 -16.03 -7.26
C GLU A 865 24.13 -16.06 -6.60
N VAL A 866 24.22 -15.67 -5.33
CA VAL A 866 25.49 -15.72 -4.59
C VAL A 866 25.93 -17.17 -4.42
N LYS A 867 27.19 -17.46 -4.75
CA LYS A 867 27.75 -18.81 -4.58
C LYS A 867 27.68 -19.28 -3.13
N SER A 868 27.24 -20.51 -2.91
CA SER A 868 27.06 -21.08 -1.57
C SER A 868 28.33 -21.02 -0.71
N GLU A 869 29.50 -21.24 -1.31
CA GLU A 869 30.80 -21.13 -0.61
C GLU A 869 31.14 -19.69 -0.20
N VAL A 870 30.85 -18.71 -1.07
CA VAL A 870 31.05 -17.28 -0.79
C VAL A 870 30.13 -16.83 0.34
N LEU A 871 28.84 -17.21 0.27
CA LEU A 871 27.88 -16.98 1.35
C LEU A 871 28.30 -17.64 2.67
N ARG A 872 28.85 -18.87 2.63
CA ARG A 872 29.32 -19.59 3.81
C ARG A 872 30.51 -18.89 4.47
N LEU A 873 31.46 -18.41 3.68
CA LEU A 873 32.63 -17.65 4.16
C LEU A 873 32.21 -16.26 4.70
N ASP A 874 31.38 -15.52 3.96
CA ASP A 874 30.86 -14.23 4.40
C ASP A 874 30.03 -14.38 5.69
N ARG A 875 29.16 -15.41 5.80
CA ARG A 875 28.45 -15.74 7.06
C ARG A 875 29.40 -16.04 8.20
N LYS A 876 30.41 -16.89 7.98
CA LYS A 876 31.37 -17.31 9.03
C LYS A 876 32.02 -16.09 9.69
N THR A 877 32.29 -15.03 8.91
CA THR A 877 32.92 -13.79 9.38
C THR A 877 31.90 -12.77 9.89
N TRP A 878 30.86 -12.46 9.12
CA TRP A 878 30.01 -11.28 9.29
C TRP A 878 28.61 -11.55 9.83
N ASP A 879 28.17 -12.81 9.91
CA ASP A 879 26.92 -13.19 10.59
C ASP A 879 27.17 -13.14 12.12
N ARG A 880 27.02 -11.93 12.65
CA ARG A 880 27.32 -11.52 14.02
C ARG A 880 26.19 -10.63 14.55
N GLU A 881 26.14 -10.47 15.86
CA GLU A 881 25.25 -9.49 16.49
C GLU A 881 25.64 -8.08 16.00
N PRO A 882 24.70 -7.33 15.36
CA PRO A 882 25.01 -6.00 14.84
C PRO A 882 25.14 -4.98 15.99
N PRO A 883 26.00 -3.95 15.86
CA PRO A 883 26.14 -2.86 16.82
C PRO A 883 24.80 -2.22 17.20
N SER A 884 24.64 -1.83 18.47
CA SER A 884 23.37 -1.29 18.99
C SER A 884 22.95 0.06 18.38
N CYS A 885 23.86 0.77 17.70
CA CYS A 885 23.60 2.00 16.94
C CYS A 885 22.88 1.74 15.60
N PHE A 886 22.96 0.53 15.08
CA PHE A 886 22.32 0.12 13.84
C PHE A 886 20.86 -0.37 14.07
N PRO A 887 19.90 -0.14 13.14
CA PRO A 887 18.52 -0.60 13.30
C PRO A 887 18.46 -2.12 13.51
N SER A 888 17.90 -2.52 14.63
CA SER A 888 17.53 -3.91 14.90
C SER A 888 16.09 -4.12 14.46
N LYS A 889 15.85 -5.06 13.54
CA LYS A 889 14.49 -5.58 13.31
C LYS A 889 14.09 -6.39 14.54
N ALA A 890 13.44 -5.73 15.48
CA ALA A 890 12.84 -6.36 16.63
C ALA A 890 11.52 -7.05 16.24
N GLU A 891 11.55 -8.01 15.30
CA GLU A 891 10.45 -8.97 15.13
C GLU A 891 10.79 -10.24 14.30
N GLU A 892 10.20 -11.34 14.77
CA GLU A 892 9.83 -12.62 14.12
C GLU A 892 10.84 -13.71 13.71
N ASP A 893 12.12 -13.48 13.38
CA ASP A 893 13.04 -14.60 13.07
C ASP A 893 13.78 -15.15 14.31
N ASN A 894 13.01 -15.63 15.31
CA ASN A 894 13.47 -16.42 16.47
C ASN A 894 14.10 -17.79 16.07
N SER A 895 14.23 -18.05 14.77
CA SER A 895 14.82 -19.25 14.17
C SER A 895 16.34 -19.32 14.28
N TRP A 896 17.01 -18.22 14.65
CA TRP A 896 18.47 -18.14 14.80
C TRP A 896 18.86 -18.02 16.27
N GLY A 897 19.68 -18.96 16.75
CA GLY A 897 20.23 -18.93 18.10
C GLY A 897 21.13 -17.71 18.35
N ARG A 898 21.58 -17.52 19.61
CA ARG A 898 22.45 -16.39 19.99
C ARG A 898 23.64 -16.26 19.03
N LYS A 899 23.68 -15.16 18.26
CA LYS A 899 24.79 -14.86 17.37
C LYS A 899 26.06 -14.59 18.18
N LEU A 900 27.21 -14.86 17.57
CA LEU A 900 28.50 -14.48 18.15
C LEU A 900 28.65 -12.95 18.14
N PRO A 901 29.39 -12.36 19.10
CA PRO A 901 29.68 -10.94 19.11
C PRO A 901 30.55 -10.54 17.92
N LEU A 902 30.34 -9.32 17.40
CA LEU A 902 31.18 -8.73 16.36
C LEU A 902 32.58 -8.39 16.90
N GLU A 903 33.58 -8.36 16.00
CA GLU A 903 34.92 -7.89 16.37
C GLU A 903 34.89 -6.41 16.81
N PRO A 904 35.80 -5.98 17.71
CA PRO A 904 35.98 -4.56 18.01
C PRO A 904 36.32 -3.73 16.77
N ARG A 905 35.86 -2.48 16.73
CA ARG A 905 36.20 -1.53 15.66
C ARG A 905 37.71 -1.30 15.60
N LYS A 906 38.29 -1.40 14.41
CA LYS A 906 39.73 -1.28 14.14
C LYS A 906 40.15 0.15 13.76
N VAL A 907 39.19 0.99 13.39
CA VAL A 907 39.40 2.43 13.13
C VAL A 907 39.41 3.19 14.45
N SER A 908 40.43 4.03 14.67
CA SER A 908 40.61 4.79 15.92
C SER A 908 39.52 5.86 16.16
N LYS A 909 38.97 6.44 15.08
CA LYS A 909 37.81 7.34 15.16
C LYS A 909 36.57 6.56 15.59
N ARG A 910 35.93 7.00 16.68
CA ARG A 910 34.63 6.48 17.16
C ARG A 910 33.59 6.53 16.04
N PHE A 911 32.71 5.55 15.98
CA PHE A 911 31.73 5.46 14.90
C PHE A 911 30.62 6.52 15.06
N ILE A 912 30.36 7.30 14.01
CA ILE A 912 29.44 8.45 14.05
C ILE A 912 28.06 8.08 14.60
N LEU A 913 27.50 6.93 14.22
CA LEU A 913 26.17 6.52 14.70
C LEU A 913 26.12 6.23 16.21
N GLU A 914 27.23 5.82 16.83
CA GLU A 914 27.32 5.68 18.29
C GLU A 914 27.39 7.04 19.00
N VAL A 915 28.04 8.02 18.39
CA VAL A 915 28.09 9.40 18.89
C VAL A 915 26.68 9.99 18.85
N LEU A 916 26.01 9.91 17.70
CA LEU A 916 24.64 10.38 17.51
C LEU A 916 23.65 9.64 18.43
N GLN A 917 23.80 8.33 18.65
CA GLN A 917 22.95 7.58 19.57
C GLN A 917 23.11 8.06 21.02
N ALA A 918 24.36 8.30 21.47
CA ALA A 918 24.63 8.78 22.81
C ALA A 918 24.06 10.20 23.02
N VAL A 919 24.28 11.11 22.06
CA VAL A 919 23.73 12.47 22.07
C VAL A 919 22.20 12.43 22.11
N ALA A 920 21.57 11.65 21.22
CA ALA A 920 20.11 11.59 21.19
C ALA A 920 19.52 10.96 22.47
N ALA A 921 20.16 9.95 23.06
CA ALA A 921 19.74 9.39 24.34
C ALA A 921 19.83 10.43 25.47
N GLN A 922 20.87 11.28 25.46
CA GLN A 922 21.04 12.38 26.41
C GLN A 922 19.97 13.47 26.22
N GLU A 923 19.80 14.00 25.01
CA GLU A 923 18.79 15.05 24.73
C GLU A 923 17.36 14.53 24.95
N THR A 924 17.04 13.31 24.49
CA THR A 924 15.74 12.67 24.75
C THR A 924 15.47 12.54 26.25
N LYS A 925 16.48 12.16 27.06
CA LYS A 925 16.33 12.10 28.52
C LYS A 925 16.08 13.49 29.12
N LYS A 926 16.80 14.51 28.66
CA LYS A 926 16.66 15.92 29.08
C LYS A 926 15.26 16.48 28.79
N TYR A 927 14.79 16.44 27.55
CA TYR A 927 13.48 16.99 27.20
C TYR A 927 12.31 16.17 27.75
N LYS A 928 12.43 14.83 27.80
CA LYS A 928 11.45 13.97 28.48
C LYS A 928 11.35 14.30 29.97
N LEU A 929 12.48 14.56 30.64
CA LEU A 929 12.48 14.96 32.06
C LEU A 929 11.77 16.30 32.22
N LYS A 930 12.16 17.32 31.44
CA LYS A 930 11.52 18.66 31.45
C LYS A 930 9.98 18.56 31.29
N LEU A 931 9.49 17.84 30.29
CA LEU A 931 8.04 17.69 30.08
C LEU A 931 7.37 16.83 31.16
N SER A 932 8.07 15.86 31.74
CA SER A 932 7.57 15.06 32.88
C SER A 932 7.48 15.89 34.17
N GLU A 933 8.45 16.75 34.44
CA GLU A 933 8.45 17.69 35.58
C GLU A 933 7.31 18.72 35.45
N MET A 934 7.10 19.26 34.24
CA MET A 934 5.93 20.11 33.96
C MET A 934 4.62 19.35 34.19
N ARG A 935 4.48 18.14 33.64
CA ARG A 935 3.33 17.26 33.90
C ARG A 935 3.12 17.05 35.39
N ASP A 936 4.16 16.75 36.15
CA ASP A 936 4.04 16.41 37.58
C ASP A 936 3.73 17.64 38.45
N LYS A 937 4.18 18.84 38.05
CA LYS A 937 3.75 20.12 38.63
C LYS A 937 2.24 20.36 38.43
N TYR A 938 1.74 20.23 37.20
CA TYR A 938 0.29 20.38 36.92
C TYR A 938 -0.54 19.26 37.56
N ASN A 939 -0.05 18.02 37.57
CA ASN A 939 -0.69 16.88 38.26
C ASN A 939 -0.79 17.07 39.77
N SER A 940 0.18 17.74 40.40
CA SER A 940 0.18 18.01 41.85
C SER A 940 -0.87 19.06 42.23
N SER A 941 -1.10 20.03 41.33
CA SER A 941 -2.11 21.08 41.46
C SER A 941 -3.49 20.70 40.89
N TYR A 942 -3.67 19.46 40.41
CA TYR A 942 -4.90 19.01 39.78
C TYR A 942 -6.10 19.03 40.76
N SER A 943 -7.16 19.73 40.34
CA SER A 943 -8.50 19.71 40.94
C SER A 943 -9.50 19.09 39.96
N ILE A 944 -10.63 18.60 40.48
CA ILE A 944 -11.70 18.05 39.63
C ILE A 944 -12.31 19.19 38.80
N ASP A 945 -12.23 19.09 37.46
CA ASP A 945 -12.93 20.00 36.55
C ASP A 945 -14.43 20.04 36.88
N GLN A 946 -14.90 21.19 37.35
CA GLN A 946 -16.28 21.41 37.78
C GLN A 946 -17.26 21.42 36.61
N ASP A 947 -16.79 21.66 35.38
CA ASP A 947 -17.62 21.60 34.19
C ASP A 947 -18.09 20.17 33.92
N LEU A 948 -17.16 19.21 33.98
CA LEU A 948 -17.43 17.82 33.66
C LEU A 948 -18.30 17.11 34.69
N VAL A 949 -18.24 17.51 35.97
CA VAL A 949 -19.14 16.97 37.02
C VAL A 949 -20.46 17.73 37.15
N ARG A 950 -20.62 18.88 36.46
CA ARG A 950 -21.83 19.72 36.58
C ARG A 950 -23.15 18.97 36.35
N PRO A 951 -23.31 18.13 35.30
CA PRO A 951 -24.56 17.41 35.06
C PRO A 951 -24.90 16.42 36.18
N LEU A 952 -23.88 15.80 36.78
CA LEU A 952 -24.06 14.93 37.94
C LEU A 952 -24.47 15.73 39.18
N ASN A 953 -23.80 16.85 39.47
CA ASN A 953 -24.13 17.70 40.61
C ASN A 953 -25.56 18.26 40.52
N GLU A 954 -26.02 18.59 39.31
CA GLU A 954 -27.40 19.03 39.04
C GLU A 954 -28.41 17.88 39.25
N ALA A 955 -28.11 16.67 38.77
CA ALA A 955 -28.93 15.48 38.99
C ALA A 955 -29.01 15.08 40.48
N GLU A 956 -27.88 15.14 41.20
CA GLU A 956 -27.83 14.94 42.65
C GLU A 956 -28.65 15.99 43.39
N THR A 957 -28.53 17.27 43.01
CA THR A 957 -29.34 18.36 43.60
C THR A 957 -30.83 18.13 43.35
N ARG A 958 -31.22 17.63 42.17
CA ARG A 958 -32.60 17.26 41.83
C ARG A 958 -33.09 16.11 42.72
N ALA A 959 -32.27 15.07 42.92
CA ALA A 959 -32.59 13.90 43.74
C ALA A 959 -32.60 14.16 45.26
N HIS A 960 -31.87 15.17 45.75
CA HIS A 960 -32.00 15.64 47.13
C HIS A 960 -33.32 16.41 47.36
N LYS A 961 -33.78 17.18 46.36
CA LYS A 961 -35.06 17.90 46.42
C LYS A 961 -36.27 16.99 46.21
N HIS A 962 -36.12 15.96 45.37
CA HIS A 962 -37.18 15.04 44.98
C HIS A 962 -36.69 13.60 45.12
N PRO A 963 -37.01 12.91 46.24
CA PRO A 963 -36.51 11.55 46.51
C PRO A 963 -36.81 10.51 45.43
N GLN A 964 -37.87 10.73 44.63
CA GLN A 964 -38.25 9.89 43.49
C GLN A 964 -37.14 9.73 42.43
N PHE A 965 -36.20 10.68 42.32
CA PHE A 965 -35.07 10.61 41.39
C PHE A 965 -33.88 9.80 41.94
N GLN A 966 -33.88 9.39 43.22
CA GLN A 966 -32.72 8.76 43.86
C GLN A 966 -32.47 7.33 43.36
N GLU A 967 -33.53 6.55 43.12
CA GLU A 967 -33.46 5.16 42.67
C GLU A 967 -32.92 5.05 41.22
N GLU A 968 -33.43 5.91 40.34
CA GLU A 968 -32.94 6.01 38.96
C GLU A 968 -31.49 6.51 38.91
N LEU A 969 -31.14 7.55 39.69
CA LEU A 969 -29.75 8.04 39.77
C LEU A 969 -28.80 6.97 40.33
N ALA A 970 -29.25 6.16 41.29
CA ALA A 970 -28.48 5.01 41.79
C ALA A 970 -28.27 3.94 40.71
N THR A 971 -29.29 3.68 39.88
CA THR A 971 -29.21 2.75 38.74
C THR A 971 -28.17 3.20 37.71
N ILE A 972 -28.16 4.49 37.34
CA ILE A 972 -27.14 5.07 36.44
C ILE A 972 -25.73 4.92 37.04
N LYS A 973 -25.57 5.18 38.34
CA LYS A 973 -24.28 5.03 39.04
C LYS A 973 -23.82 3.57 39.12
N ALA A 974 -24.75 2.63 39.34
CA ALA A 974 -24.44 1.20 39.38
C ALA A 974 -23.90 0.69 38.03
N HIS A 975 -24.56 1.07 36.92
CA HIS A 975 -24.11 0.76 35.56
C HIS A 975 -22.66 1.20 35.32
N VAL A 976 -22.33 2.46 35.62
CA VAL A 976 -20.98 3.00 35.47
C VAL A 976 -19.94 2.22 36.26
N ARG A 977 -20.23 1.84 37.52
CA ARG A 977 -19.31 1.05 38.35
C ARG A 977 -19.07 -0.34 37.77
N THR A 978 -20.13 -1.06 37.41
CA THR A 978 -20.05 -2.39 36.80
C THR A 978 -19.17 -2.40 35.55
N PHE A 979 -19.34 -1.41 34.67
CA PHE A 979 -18.53 -1.30 33.45
C PHE A 979 -17.10 -0.81 33.68
N ARG A 980 -16.86 -0.05 34.75
CA ARG A 980 -15.50 0.31 35.18
C ARG A 980 -14.71 -0.93 35.59
N ASP A 981 -15.34 -1.87 36.30
CA ASP A 981 -14.70 -3.13 36.70
C ASP A 981 -14.48 -4.04 35.48
N HIS A 982 -15.45 -4.14 34.56
CA HIS A 982 -15.26 -4.81 33.26
C HIS A 982 -14.08 -4.24 32.46
N PHE A 983 -13.93 -2.91 32.42
CA PHE A 983 -12.82 -2.24 31.75
C PHE A 983 -11.46 -2.57 32.39
N ILE A 984 -11.39 -2.57 33.73
CA ILE A 984 -10.17 -2.94 34.47
C ILE A 984 -9.82 -4.41 34.25
N HIS A 985 -10.79 -5.32 34.25
CA HIS A 985 -10.55 -6.72 33.92
C HIS A 985 -10.04 -6.86 32.48
N ALA A 986 -10.72 -6.25 31.49
CA ALA A 986 -10.33 -6.30 30.09
C ALA A 986 -8.89 -5.81 29.87
N ARG A 987 -8.51 -4.66 30.44
CA ARG A 987 -7.14 -4.11 30.34
C ARG A 987 -6.07 -4.92 31.04
N ASN A 988 -6.44 -5.72 32.04
CA ASN A 988 -5.54 -6.68 32.69
C ASN A 988 -5.60 -8.06 32.03
N ASN A 989 -6.23 -8.17 30.85
CA ASN A 989 -6.44 -9.42 30.10
C ASN A 989 -7.17 -10.51 30.93
N MET A 990 -8.16 -10.09 31.73
CA MET A 990 -9.03 -10.92 32.55
C MET A 990 -10.51 -10.75 32.18
N GLY A 991 -11.34 -11.74 32.52
CA GLY A 991 -12.79 -11.68 32.31
C GLY A 991 -13.22 -11.84 30.84
N PRO A 992 -14.54 -11.75 30.56
CA PRO A 992 -15.12 -12.16 29.27
C PRO A 992 -14.72 -11.26 28.09
N TYR A 993 -14.42 -9.98 28.34
CA TYR A 993 -14.02 -9.03 27.29
C TYR A 993 -12.53 -9.09 26.93
N SER A 994 -11.72 -9.89 27.65
CA SER A 994 -10.26 -9.99 27.46
C SER A 994 -9.87 -10.62 26.11
N ALA A 995 -8.70 -10.24 25.60
CA ALA A 995 -8.11 -10.87 24.43
C ALA A 995 -7.90 -12.39 24.64
N GLN A 996 -7.52 -12.80 25.85
CA GLN A 996 -7.42 -14.21 26.20
C GLN A 996 -8.75 -14.97 26.00
N ALA A 997 -9.87 -14.42 26.49
CA ALA A 997 -11.18 -15.04 26.32
C ALA A 997 -11.66 -15.02 24.86
N ARG A 998 -11.43 -13.90 24.15
CA ARG A 998 -11.92 -13.70 22.77
C ARG A 998 -11.14 -14.45 21.70
N TYR A 999 -9.85 -14.71 21.92
CA TYR A 999 -8.97 -15.36 20.92
C TYR A 999 -8.35 -16.69 21.41
N GLY A 1000 -8.80 -17.23 22.56
CA GLY A 1000 -8.39 -18.54 23.06
C GLY A 1000 -6.88 -18.69 23.37
N ARG A 1001 -6.20 -17.59 23.74
CA ARG A 1001 -4.73 -17.60 23.95
C ARG A 1001 -4.33 -18.28 25.26
N SER A 1002 -3.18 -18.95 25.24
CA SER A 1002 -2.48 -19.41 26.45
C SER A 1002 -1.85 -18.24 27.22
N THR A 1003 -1.81 -18.34 28.56
CA THR A 1003 -1.49 -17.29 29.54
C THR A 1003 -0.10 -16.62 29.44
N LYS A 1004 0.77 -17.05 28.53
CA LYS A 1004 2.19 -16.62 28.46
C LYS A 1004 2.51 -15.56 27.39
N LYS A 1005 1.62 -15.29 26.42
CA LYS A 1005 1.85 -14.24 25.41
C LYS A 1005 1.04 -12.99 25.74
N ARG A 1006 1.70 -11.82 25.73
CA ARG A 1006 0.99 -10.53 25.78
C ARG A 1006 0.06 -10.39 24.57
N PRO A 1007 -1.11 -9.75 24.72
CA PRO A 1007 -1.91 -9.32 23.57
C PRO A 1007 -1.10 -8.37 22.67
N SER A 1008 -1.48 -8.31 21.40
CA SER A 1008 -1.07 -7.23 20.50
C SER A 1008 -1.88 -5.96 20.77
N ILE A 1009 -1.40 -4.82 20.28
CA ILE A 1009 -2.05 -3.52 20.46
C ILE A 1009 -3.49 -3.52 19.92
N GLY A 1010 -3.73 -4.19 18.77
CA GLY A 1010 -5.07 -4.31 18.19
C GLY A 1010 -6.02 -5.19 19.03
N GLU A 1011 -5.50 -6.26 19.64
CA GLU A 1011 -6.30 -7.12 20.53
C GLU A 1011 -6.67 -6.38 21.83
N ASP A 1012 -5.74 -5.61 22.43
CA ASP A 1012 -6.01 -4.75 23.59
C ASP A 1012 -7.06 -3.66 23.26
N GLN A 1013 -6.98 -3.05 22.07
CA GLN A 1013 -7.99 -2.09 21.60
C GLN A 1013 -9.36 -2.75 21.39
N GLU A 1014 -9.42 -3.95 20.80
CA GLU A 1014 -10.69 -4.67 20.59
C GLU A 1014 -11.34 -5.08 21.93
N SER A 1015 -10.54 -5.44 22.93
CA SER A 1015 -10.99 -5.65 24.32
C SER A 1015 -11.59 -4.39 24.95
N VAL A 1016 -10.96 -3.23 24.79
CA VAL A 1016 -11.50 -1.96 25.30
C VAL A 1016 -12.80 -1.57 24.57
N ARG A 1017 -12.85 -1.68 23.25
CA ARG A 1017 -14.05 -1.39 22.44
C ARG A 1017 -15.23 -2.28 22.79
N ALA A 1018 -15.00 -3.55 23.13
CA ALA A 1018 -16.05 -4.46 23.62
C ALA A 1018 -16.78 -3.91 24.86
N VAL A 1019 -16.01 -3.33 25.79
CA VAL A 1019 -16.56 -2.78 27.03
C VAL A 1019 -17.34 -1.49 26.74
N SER A 1020 -16.87 -0.66 25.80
CA SER A 1020 -17.59 0.55 25.32
C SER A 1020 -18.90 0.21 24.60
N GLU A 1021 -18.89 -0.79 23.72
CA GLU A 1021 -20.08 -1.31 23.02
C GLU A 1021 -21.16 -1.78 24.00
N ASP A 1022 -20.81 -2.65 24.94
CA ASP A 1022 -21.76 -3.15 25.93
C ASP A 1022 -22.16 -2.08 26.96
N TYR A 1023 -21.29 -1.13 27.30
CA TYR A 1023 -21.64 0.02 28.15
C TYR A 1023 -22.71 0.90 27.50
N SER A 1024 -22.59 1.17 26.20
CA SER A 1024 -23.57 1.97 25.45
C SER A 1024 -24.87 1.21 25.18
N ARG A 1025 -24.80 -0.12 24.96
CA ARG A 1025 -25.99 -0.96 24.72
C ARG A 1025 -26.78 -1.32 25.96
N LYS A 1026 -26.12 -1.50 27.11
CA LYS A 1026 -26.76 -1.83 28.40
C LYS A 1026 -26.96 -0.58 29.27
N MET A 1027 -26.79 0.61 28.69
CA MET A 1027 -27.15 1.87 29.34
C MET A 1027 -28.62 1.82 29.75
N PRO A 1028 -29.00 2.27 30.97
CA PRO A 1028 -30.39 2.39 31.34
C PRO A 1028 -31.15 3.29 30.35
N THR A 1029 -32.29 2.80 29.85
CA THR A 1029 -33.24 3.53 29.00
C THR A 1029 -34.61 3.54 29.66
N ASP A 1030 -35.54 4.33 29.12
CA ASP A 1030 -36.97 4.31 29.50
C ASP A 1030 -37.21 4.64 31.00
N LEU A 1031 -36.28 5.38 31.60
CA LEU A 1031 -36.38 5.90 32.96
C LEU A 1031 -37.43 7.02 33.02
N VAL A 1032 -38.15 7.12 34.14
CA VAL A 1032 -39.31 8.02 34.30
C VAL A 1032 -38.86 9.44 34.64
N MET A 1033 -37.77 9.60 35.37
CA MET A 1033 -37.32 10.87 35.94
C MET A 1033 -36.13 11.49 35.19
N PHE A 1034 -35.39 10.71 34.42
CA PHE A 1034 -34.30 11.18 33.56
C PHE A 1034 -34.49 10.72 32.11
N SER A 1035 -34.42 11.65 31.17
CA SER A 1035 -34.41 11.31 29.73
C SER A 1035 -33.13 10.54 29.35
N ASP A 1036 -33.18 9.67 28.33
CA ASP A 1036 -32.01 8.94 27.82
C ASP A 1036 -30.78 9.84 27.54
N SER A 1037 -31.01 11.08 27.12
CA SER A 1037 -29.95 12.08 26.91
C SER A 1037 -29.34 12.55 28.23
N GLU A 1038 -30.16 12.81 29.25
CA GLU A 1038 -29.66 13.11 30.61
C GLU A 1038 -28.93 11.89 31.19
N VAL A 1039 -29.44 10.67 31.01
CA VAL A 1039 -28.79 9.44 31.48
C VAL A 1039 -27.37 9.33 30.94
N ARG A 1040 -27.17 9.48 29.63
CA ARG A 1040 -25.84 9.46 29.01
C ARG A 1040 -24.93 10.56 29.55
N THR A 1041 -25.46 11.77 29.71
CA THR A 1041 -24.71 12.93 30.23
C THR A 1041 -24.28 12.74 31.69
N ILE A 1042 -25.19 12.25 32.55
CA ILE A 1042 -24.94 11.95 33.96
C ILE A 1042 -23.98 10.76 34.10
N ALA A 1043 -24.14 9.71 33.29
CA ALA A 1043 -23.25 8.55 33.27
C ALA A 1043 -21.82 8.94 32.85
N ALA A 1044 -21.66 9.82 31.86
CA ALA A 1044 -20.38 10.39 31.47
C ALA A 1044 -19.73 11.22 32.60
N ALA A 1045 -20.49 12.15 33.19
CA ALA A 1045 -20.04 12.97 34.31
C ALA A 1045 -19.62 12.12 35.53
N TYR A 1046 -20.36 11.04 35.83
CA TYR A 1046 -20.02 10.12 36.92
C TYR A 1046 -18.84 9.21 36.60
N ALA A 1047 -18.71 8.71 35.36
CA ALA A 1047 -17.53 7.99 34.92
C ALA A 1047 -16.26 8.85 35.05
N TYR A 1048 -16.35 10.13 34.69
CA TYR A 1048 -15.29 11.10 34.93
C TYR A 1048 -15.01 11.32 36.43
N GLN A 1049 -16.03 11.45 37.29
CA GLN A 1049 -15.83 11.59 38.73
C GLN A 1049 -15.09 10.39 39.35
N GLU A 1050 -15.46 9.16 38.97
CA GLU A 1050 -14.78 7.94 39.42
C GLU A 1050 -13.31 7.93 38.98
N ASP A 1051 -12.99 8.31 37.76
CA ASP A 1051 -11.61 8.37 37.26
C ASP A 1051 -10.81 9.54 37.85
N ALA A 1052 -11.43 10.71 38.01
CA ALA A 1052 -10.83 11.92 38.58
C ALA A 1052 -10.47 11.74 40.06
N SER A 1053 -11.33 11.07 40.85
CA SER A 1053 -11.06 10.76 42.27
C SER A 1053 -9.79 9.89 42.45
N ARG A 1054 -9.46 9.08 41.45
CA ARG A 1054 -8.28 8.20 41.41
C ARG A 1054 -7.13 8.76 40.56
N ARG A 1055 -7.34 9.92 39.90
CA ARG A 1055 -6.41 10.60 38.99
C ARG A 1055 -5.96 9.74 37.79
N ILE A 1056 -6.84 8.88 37.26
CA ILE A 1056 -6.57 7.97 36.14
C ILE A 1056 -7.72 8.05 35.14
N PHE A 1057 -7.56 8.78 34.03
CA PHE A 1057 -8.65 9.15 33.09
C PHE A 1057 -8.83 8.16 31.92
N SER A 1058 -8.64 6.87 32.19
CA SER A 1058 -8.61 5.88 31.10
C SER A 1058 -9.95 5.24 30.79
N PHE A 1059 -10.86 5.13 31.77
CA PHE A 1059 -12.16 4.51 31.59
C PHE A 1059 -13.18 5.53 31.06
N CYS A 1060 -13.27 6.71 31.68
CA CYS A 1060 -14.24 7.74 31.32
C CYS A 1060 -14.16 8.15 29.84
N PHE A 1061 -12.93 8.33 29.32
CA PHE A 1061 -12.68 8.63 27.92
C PHE A 1061 -12.76 7.41 26.99
N ALA A 1062 -12.72 6.18 27.50
CA ALA A 1062 -12.91 4.98 26.67
C ALA A 1062 -14.39 4.63 26.45
N VAL A 1063 -15.29 5.12 27.30
CA VAL A 1063 -16.73 4.80 27.22
C VAL A 1063 -17.62 6.02 26.91
N SER A 1064 -17.16 7.24 27.19
CA SER A 1064 -17.98 8.47 27.06
C SER A 1064 -17.21 9.68 26.49
N TRP A 1065 -16.25 9.45 25.57
CA TRP A 1065 -15.41 10.52 24.98
C TRP A 1065 -16.19 11.71 24.44
N ALA A 1066 -17.14 11.45 23.53
CA ALA A 1066 -17.88 12.48 22.82
C ALA A 1066 -18.75 13.31 23.76
N GLU A 1067 -19.39 12.68 24.75
CA GLU A 1067 -20.23 13.39 25.72
C GLU A 1067 -19.39 14.24 26.69
N LEU A 1068 -18.21 13.77 27.13
CA LEU A 1068 -17.29 14.57 27.94
C LEU A 1068 -16.78 15.80 27.16
N CYS A 1069 -16.46 15.63 25.88
CA CYS A 1069 -16.12 16.76 25.00
C CYS A 1069 -17.30 17.72 24.80
N ALA A 1070 -18.54 17.21 24.65
CA ALA A 1070 -19.74 18.01 24.51
C ALA A 1070 -20.05 18.82 25.79
N ILE A 1071 -19.89 18.21 26.97
CA ILE A 1071 -20.03 18.91 28.26
C ILE A 1071 -19.03 20.06 28.34
N LYS A 1072 -17.75 19.84 28.04
CA LYS A 1072 -16.73 20.90 28.08
C LYS A 1072 -16.95 22.01 27.05
N ALA A 1073 -17.40 21.67 25.85
CA ALA A 1073 -17.73 22.66 24.82
C ALA A 1073 -18.92 23.55 25.25
N ARG A 1074 -19.96 22.96 25.88
CA ARG A 1074 -21.13 23.70 26.40
C ARG A 1074 -20.76 24.68 27.53
N THR A 1075 -19.77 24.38 28.36
CA THR A 1075 -19.38 25.25 29.50
C THR A 1075 -18.39 26.36 29.14
N SER A 1076 -17.73 26.28 27.97
CA SER A 1076 -16.64 27.18 27.54
C SER A 1076 -17.07 28.64 27.22
N GLY A 1077 -18.27 29.06 27.63
CA GLY A 1077 -18.67 30.48 27.68
C GLY A 1077 -19.10 31.13 26.36
N GLY A 1078 -19.20 30.39 25.26
CA GLY A 1078 -19.62 30.89 23.96
C GLY A 1078 -20.64 29.99 23.26
N ALA A 1079 -21.27 30.49 22.20
CA ALA A 1079 -22.09 29.65 21.32
C ALA A 1079 -21.18 28.62 20.61
N PHE A 1080 -21.44 27.33 20.83
CA PHE A 1080 -20.73 26.24 20.18
C PHE A 1080 -21.50 25.75 18.94
N VAL A 1081 -20.78 25.17 17.99
CA VAL A 1081 -21.34 24.59 16.75
C VAL A 1081 -21.06 23.09 16.76
N THR A 1082 -22.09 22.28 16.52
CA THR A 1082 -21.93 20.83 16.31
C THR A 1082 -21.54 20.56 14.85
N LEU A 1083 -20.58 19.66 14.66
CA LEU A 1083 -20.09 19.24 13.34
C LEU A 1083 -20.12 17.72 13.24
N THR A 1084 -20.44 17.20 12.06
CA THR A 1084 -20.40 15.76 11.80
C THR A 1084 -18.94 15.26 11.72
N PRO A 1085 -18.63 14.01 12.10
CA PRO A 1085 -17.25 13.48 12.09
C PRO A 1085 -16.52 13.69 10.75
N GLY A 1086 -17.14 13.31 9.63
CA GLY A 1086 -16.54 13.49 8.30
C GLY A 1086 -16.28 14.95 7.91
N PHE A 1087 -17.01 15.92 8.49
CA PHE A 1087 -16.69 17.34 8.32
C PHE A 1087 -15.47 17.73 9.17
N ILE A 1088 -15.39 17.29 10.44
CA ILE A 1088 -14.26 17.53 11.34
C ILE A 1088 -12.95 16.94 10.78
N GLU A 1089 -13.03 15.77 10.15
CA GLU A 1089 -11.89 15.10 9.51
C GLU A 1089 -11.25 15.97 8.41
N SER A 1090 -12.06 16.74 7.68
CA SER A 1090 -11.61 17.68 6.63
C SER A 1090 -11.01 19.00 7.15
N LEU A 1091 -11.11 19.30 8.45
CA LEU A 1091 -10.67 20.58 9.02
C LEU A 1091 -9.21 20.54 9.52
N ALA A 1092 -8.52 21.67 9.31
CA ALA A 1092 -7.21 22.00 9.85
C ALA A 1092 -7.13 23.50 10.19
N ILE A 1093 -6.19 23.90 11.06
CA ILE A 1093 -5.90 25.33 11.26
C ILE A 1093 -5.16 25.85 10.02
N HIS A 1094 -5.71 26.88 9.38
CA HIS A 1094 -5.12 27.45 8.17
C HIS A 1094 -3.71 28.04 8.45
N ARG A 1095 -2.72 27.75 7.59
CA ARG A 1095 -1.29 28.11 7.79
C ARG A 1095 -1.05 29.58 8.13
N LYS A 1096 -1.84 30.52 7.59
CA LYS A 1096 -1.75 31.95 7.96
C LYS A 1096 -2.22 32.24 9.39
N MET A 1097 -3.28 31.57 9.87
CA MET A 1097 -3.77 31.71 11.25
C MET A 1097 -2.77 31.13 12.24
N ALA A 1098 -2.21 29.95 11.95
CA ALA A 1098 -1.15 29.35 12.76
C ALA A 1098 0.06 30.28 12.92
N LYS A 1099 0.53 30.91 11.83
CA LYS A 1099 1.60 31.92 11.88
C LYS A 1099 1.25 33.12 12.77
N VAL A 1100 0.01 33.61 12.72
CA VAL A 1100 -0.45 34.73 13.57
C VAL A 1100 -0.51 34.33 15.04
N PHE A 1101 -1.07 33.15 15.38
CA PHE A 1101 -1.13 32.68 16.77
C PHE A 1101 0.27 32.50 17.37
N ARG A 1102 1.21 31.89 16.64
CA ARG A 1102 2.61 31.77 17.07
C ARG A 1102 3.30 33.13 17.26
N LYS A 1103 2.93 34.14 16.46
CA LYS A 1103 3.47 35.50 16.60
C LYS A 1103 2.94 36.18 17.87
N MET A 1104 1.63 36.13 18.10
CA MET A 1104 1.00 36.68 19.31
C MET A 1104 1.57 36.05 20.60
N GLU A 1105 1.78 34.73 20.58
CA GLU A 1105 2.38 33.99 21.70
C GLU A 1105 3.81 34.44 22.03
N ASN A 1106 4.57 34.90 21.02
CA ASN A 1106 5.92 35.43 21.16
C ASN A 1106 5.94 36.93 21.50
N GLU A 1107 5.03 37.75 20.96
CA GLU A 1107 5.01 39.20 21.26
C GLU A 1107 4.70 39.45 22.75
N GLU A 1108 3.84 38.62 23.37
CA GLU A 1108 3.62 38.61 24.83
C GLU A 1108 4.83 38.06 25.65
N SER A 1109 6.06 38.00 25.13
CA SER A 1109 7.27 37.82 25.97
C SER A 1109 8.05 39.10 26.22
N ASP A 1110 7.92 40.11 25.37
CA ASP A 1110 8.73 41.34 25.49
C ASP A 1110 8.07 42.39 26.41
N ASP A 1111 6.73 42.42 26.50
CA ASP A 1111 5.97 43.33 27.39
C ASP A 1111 6.01 42.93 28.89
N GLY A 1112 6.87 41.98 29.27
CA GLY A 1112 6.97 41.42 30.63
C GLY A 1112 8.21 41.80 31.44
N GLU A 1113 9.20 42.48 30.84
CA GLU A 1113 10.47 42.88 31.49
C GLU A 1113 10.76 44.40 31.46
N THR A 1114 9.73 45.24 31.35
CA THR A 1114 9.82 46.71 31.50
C THR A 1114 9.04 47.25 32.68
#